data_AF-A0A9R1LEM7-F1
#
_entry.id   AF-A0A9R1LEM7-F1
#
_cell.length_a   1.000
_cell.length_b   1.000
_cell.length_c   1.000
_cell.angle_alpha   90.00
_cell.angle_beta   90.00
_cell.angle_gamma   90.00
#
_symmetry.space_group_name_H-M   'P 1'
#
loop_
_entity.id
_entity.type
_entity.pdbx_description
1 polymer ?
#
loop_
_entity_poly.entity_id
_entity_poly.type
_entity_poly.pdbx_seq_one_letter_code
_entity_poly.pdbx_strand_id
1 'polypeptide(L)'
;MKKEGGKKLVGRAAARALVWLLLPLIVLVVLNSDHMPWVPQLQATSLYFVGHAPPSPASSEQTPSAAVEAPPSPASRDETPGDVVSANKSQGDIARRQGTDVAAPRSKSICNFSSERMDICAMQGDVRMHGKSATVYVVSASDDSYRPENGTVKIHPYPRKSEEGTMHAIREVTIRWSGLDAPQCMVTHDVPAVVFSTGGFLNNFFHAMTDGLIPLFNTVREYDGRVQLVITDYNRKWVDKFQRILAALSMYPVIDFDADDKVRCFPSVHVGTESHKEMGIIPALSRKGYTMTDFRSFLRSVYSLKREWATPVNRTTGDRPRLLMVLRRKSRAFANEAEAVAAATDIGFEVVLGAPEAMSDMVRFAEVVNSCDVMVGVHGAGLTNMVFLPRNATLVQVVPWGDMSWGSNAAFGAPSADMGLRYVQYEPTAEETTLKYIYPRDHAVFTDIASIHRQGYGMTWAIFLNGQNITLDIDRYRGVLQQIYHDSVMANPSFNSVAAVEAPPSPASTGETPGAVLDANRDLQNEKGLLAMNTGLDGSSIKSDVVAPRSKSICDFSSERMDICAMQGDVRMHGKSATVYVVSSSDDSYWPENGTVKIHPYPRKSEEGTMHAIREVTICWSGLDAPQCTVTHDVPAVVFSTGGFLNNFFHAMTDGLIPLFNTVREYDGRVQLVVTDYNHKWVDKFQDILAALSMYPVIDFDADDKVRCFPSVHVGTESHKEMGIIPALSRKGYTMTDFRSFLRSVYSLKREWATPVNRTSGNRPRLLMVLRRKSRAFANEVEAVATATDIGFEVVLGAPEAMSDMARFAEVVNSCDVMVGVHGAGLTNLVFLPRNATLVQVVPWGDMSWGANAAFGAPSADMGLRYVQYEPTADETTLKYIYPRDHAVFTDIASIHRQGYGMTWAIFLNGQNITLDIDRYRGVLQQIYHDSVMANPSFN
;
A
#
# COMPACT_ATOMS: atom_id res chain seq x y z
N MET A 1 -6.32 -10.24 88.22
CA MET A 1 -7.22 -11.37 88.57
C MET A 1 -7.32 -12.30 87.36
N LYS A 2 -7.43 -13.64 87.56
CA LYS A 2 -7.65 -14.74 86.57
C LYS A 2 -6.97 -14.61 85.17
N LYS A 3 -5.96 -15.42 84.79
CA LYS A 3 -6.04 -16.83 84.29
C LYS A 3 -6.98 -17.01 83.08
N GLU A 4 -6.60 -17.69 81.98
CA GLU A 4 -5.39 -18.49 81.68
C GLU A 4 -5.10 -18.56 80.14
N GLY A 5 -4.02 -19.25 79.71
CA GLY A 5 -3.52 -19.28 78.32
C GLY A 5 -4.37 -20.10 77.31
N GLY A 6 -3.95 -20.32 76.04
CA GLY A 6 -2.66 -20.04 75.37
C GLY A 6 -2.10 -21.31 74.70
N LYS A 7 -1.54 -21.22 73.47
CA LYS A 7 -0.80 -22.32 72.79
C LYS A 7 0.16 -21.82 71.70
N LYS A 8 1.10 -22.69 71.28
CA LYS A 8 2.33 -22.34 70.53
C LYS A 8 2.32 -22.77 69.04
N LEU A 9 3.33 -22.25 68.34
CA LEU A 9 3.90 -22.71 67.06
C LEU A 9 3.89 -24.24 66.88
N VAL A 10 3.68 -24.70 65.63
CA VAL A 10 4.68 -25.29 64.71
C VAL A 10 3.95 -25.72 63.42
N GLY A 11 4.56 -25.60 62.23
CA GLY A 11 3.88 -26.04 60.99
C GLY A 11 4.51 -25.75 59.62
N ARG A 12 5.69 -25.12 59.53
CA ARG A 12 6.26 -24.62 58.25
C ARG A 12 6.69 -25.70 57.22
N ALA A 13 6.51 -26.98 57.51
CA ALA A 13 6.84 -28.10 56.62
C ALA A 13 5.62 -28.74 55.92
N ALA A 14 4.40 -28.65 56.50
CA ALA A 14 3.22 -29.33 55.95
C ALA A 14 2.55 -28.57 54.78
N ALA A 15 2.73 -27.24 54.72
CA ALA A 15 2.01 -26.37 53.79
C ALA A 15 2.43 -26.51 52.31
N ARG A 16 3.53 -27.20 51.99
CA ARG A 16 4.04 -27.32 50.60
C ARG A 16 3.50 -28.52 49.81
N ALA A 17 2.82 -29.47 50.45
CA ALA A 17 2.28 -30.66 49.77
C ALA A 17 0.83 -30.48 49.25
N LEU A 18 -0.03 -29.74 49.95
CA LEU A 18 -1.45 -29.62 49.58
C LEU A 18 -1.72 -28.69 48.39
N VAL A 19 -0.87 -27.68 48.16
CA VAL A 19 -1.11 -26.66 47.11
C VAL A 19 -1.07 -27.25 45.70
N TRP A 20 -0.24 -28.27 45.47
CA TRP A 20 -0.08 -28.92 44.16
C TRP A 20 -1.24 -29.84 43.75
N LEU A 21 -2.22 -30.11 44.63
CA LEU A 21 -3.39 -30.95 44.34
C LEU A 21 -4.67 -30.15 44.03
N LEU A 22 -4.67 -28.83 44.19
CA LEU A 22 -5.88 -27.98 43.99
C LEU A 22 -5.79 -27.06 42.77
N LEU A 23 -4.60 -26.85 42.20
CA LEU A 23 -4.38 -26.00 41.02
C LEU A 23 -5.25 -26.38 39.78
N PRO A 24 -5.46 -27.66 39.42
CA PRO A 24 -6.29 -28.01 38.26
C PRO A 24 -7.77 -27.62 38.41
N LEU A 25 -8.28 -27.55 39.64
CA LEU A 25 -9.71 -27.30 39.92
C LEU A 25 -10.09 -25.82 39.93
N ILE A 26 -9.13 -24.92 40.17
CA ILE A 26 -9.37 -23.47 40.19
C ILE A 26 -9.48 -22.91 38.76
N VAL A 27 -8.70 -23.46 37.81
CA VAL A 27 -8.72 -23.04 36.40
C VAL A 27 -10.08 -23.28 35.73
N LEU A 28 -10.80 -24.33 36.14
CA LEU A 28 -12.10 -24.70 35.55
C LEU A 28 -13.28 -23.80 35.98
N VAL A 29 -13.12 -23.02 37.05
CA VAL A 29 -14.23 -22.25 37.68
C VAL A 29 -14.23 -20.78 37.25
N VAL A 30 -13.08 -20.21 36.89
CA VAL A 30 -12.96 -18.77 36.53
C VAL A 30 -13.32 -18.50 35.06
N LEU A 31 -13.40 -19.53 34.21
CA LEU A 31 -13.80 -19.43 32.81
C LEU A 31 -15.33 -19.32 32.57
N ASN A 32 -16.14 -19.07 33.62
CA ASN A 32 -17.60 -19.06 33.50
C ASN A 32 -18.29 -18.13 34.53
N SER A 33 -18.27 -16.80 34.31
CA SER A 33 -19.36 -15.85 34.64
C SER A 33 -19.00 -14.38 34.32
N ASP A 34 -20.01 -13.62 33.90
CA ASP A 34 -19.91 -12.23 33.42
C ASP A 34 -20.30 -11.15 34.46
N HIS A 35 -20.18 -9.87 34.01
CA HIS A 35 -20.64 -8.62 34.64
C HIS A 35 -19.66 -7.97 35.66
N MET A 36 -19.62 -6.64 35.89
CA MET A 36 -20.57 -5.55 35.53
C MET A 36 -19.82 -4.20 35.18
N PRO A 37 -20.29 -2.93 35.40
CA PRO A 37 -20.54 -2.03 34.25
C PRO A 37 -19.90 -0.61 34.21
N TRP A 38 -20.08 0.04 33.05
CA TRP A 38 -20.33 1.48 32.80
C TRP A 38 -19.19 2.53 32.88
N VAL A 39 -19.45 3.67 32.20
CA VAL A 39 -18.57 4.83 31.96
C VAL A 39 -19.33 6.12 32.30
N PRO A 40 -18.68 7.29 32.46
CA PRO A 40 -18.75 8.26 31.35
C PRO A 40 -17.43 9.02 31.07
N GLN A 41 -17.30 9.52 29.84
CA GLN A 41 -16.23 10.43 29.43
C GLN A 41 -16.57 11.89 29.76
N LEU A 42 -15.55 12.76 29.80
CA LEU A 42 -15.71 14.20 29.65
C LEU A 42 -14.71 14.75 28.62
N GLN A 43 -15.09 15.85 27.97
CA GLN A 43 -14.45 16.40 26.77
C GLN A 43 -13.46 17.51 27.12
N ALA A 44 -12.48 17.77 26.24
CA ALA A 44 -12.11 19.14 25.86
C ALA A 44 -11.20 19.19 24.61
N THR A 45 -11.74 19.78 23.55
CA THR A 45 -11.02 20.40 22.43
C THR A 45 -10.08 21.52 22.87
N SER A 46 -8.97 21.73 22.15
CA SER A 46 -8.12 22.93 22.30
C SER A 46 -8.67 24.15 21.57
N LEU A 47 -8.56 25.33 22.17
CA LEU A 47 -8.46 26.62 21.48
C LEU A 47 -7.60 27.61 22.28
N TYR A 48 -6.97 28.54 21.56
CA TYR A 48 -6.15 29.68 22.00
C TYR A 48 -6.80 30.53 23.12
N PHE A 49 -6.14 31.39 23.90
CA PHE A 49 -4.85 32.10 23.79
C PHE A 49 -4.07 31.97 25.13
N VAL A 50 -3.02 32.72 25.54
CA VAL A 50 -2.37 34.00 25.14
C VAL A 50 -0.87 33.93 25.48
N GLY A 51 -0.04 34.71 24.78
CA GLY A 51 1.32 35.08 25.23
C GLY A 51 1.58 36.58 25.07
N HIS A 52 2.25 37.20 26.05
CA HIS A 52 2.83 38.55 26.02
C HIS A 52 4.28 38.40 26.56
N ALA A 53 5.29 39.14 26.11
CA ALA A 53 5.38 40.61 26.14
C ALA A 53 6.16 41.23 24.93
N PRO A 54 6.18 42.57 24.76
CA PRO A 54 6.71 43.29 23.58
C PRO A 54 8.20 43.69 23.74
N PRO A 55 8.88 44.45 22.82
CA PRO A 55 8.34 45.22 21.68
C PRO A 55 9.10 45.13 20.33
N SER A 56 8.49 45.74 19.30
CA SER A 56 9.12 46.13 18.02
C SER A 56 9.86 47.48 18.13
N PRO A 57 10.67 47.90 17.13
CA PRO A 57 10.16 48.61 15.92
C PRO A 57 10.39 47.78 14.62
N ALA A 58 9.56 47.87 13.56
CA ALA A 58 9.25 48.98 12.63
C ALA A 58 10.37 49.23 11.59
N SER A 59 10.12 49.45 10.29
CA SER A 59 8.86 49.46 9.49
C SER A 59 9.19 49.44 7.97
N SER A 60 8.15 49.30 7.11
CA SER A 60 8.07 49.74 5.68
C SER A 60 9.11 49.18 4.66
N GLU A 61 8.80 48.75 3.43
CA GLU A 61 7.57 48.38 2.70
C GLU A 61 8.01 47.76 1.33
N GLN A 62 7.27 47.58 0.21
CA GLN A 62 5.93 47.98 -0.24
C GLN A 62 5.34 46.96 -1.28
N THR A 63 4.23 47.31 -1.92
CA THR A 63 3.62 46.67 -3.12
C THR A 63 3.84 47.59 -4.37
N PRO A 64 3.29 47.38 -5.60
CA PRO A 64 2.32 46.36 -6.08
C PRO A 64 2.53 45.79 -7.52
N SER A 65 1.61 44.89 -7.91
CA SER A 65 0.93 44.79 -9.23
C SER A 65 1.72 44.79 -10.56
N ALA A 66 1.49 43.74 -11.36
CA ALA A 66 1.15 43.86 -12.79
C ALA A 66 0.29 42.67 -13.26
N ALA A 67 -0.59 42.90 -14.24
CA ALA A 67 -1.37 41.86 -14.92
C ALA A 67 -1.25 42.04 -16.44
N VAL A 68 -1.18 40.95 -17.20
CA VAL A 68 -1.19 40.96 -18.67
C VAL A 68 -2.06 39.80 -19.20
N GLU A 69 -3.19 40.20 -19.78
CA GLU A 69 -3.87 39.69 -20.98
C GLU A 69 -3.86 38.19 -21.34
N ALA A 70 -5.07 37.68 -21.62
CA ALA A 70 -5.31 36.55 -22.49
C ALA A 70 -6.22 36.98 -23.66
N PRO A 71 -5.88 36.59 -24.90
CA PRO A 71 -6.89 36.40 -25.95
C PRO A 71 -6.58 35.14 -26.82
N PRO A 72 -7.43 34.78 -27.80
CA PRO A 72 -8.82 34.36 -27.58
C PRO A 72 -9.16 33.04 -28.31
N SER A 73 -10.28 32.40 -27.96
CA SER A 73 -10.84 31.31 -28.77
C SER A 73 -11.62 31.85 -29.97
N PRO A 74 -11.42 31.34 -31.20
CA PRO A 74 -12.40 31.40 -32.29
C PRO A 74 -13.29 30.14 -32.30
N ALA A 75 -14.46 30.21 -32.93
CA ALA A 75 -15.39 29.09 -33.00
C ALA A 75 -16.13 28.99 -34.34
N SER A 76 -16.44 27.74 -34.71
CA SER A 76 -17.57 27.30 -35.54
C SER A 76 -17.54 27.53 -37.06
N ARG A 77 -18.07 26.50 -37.79
CA ARG A 77 -18.67 26.54 -39.13
C ARG A 77 -17.73 26.78 -40.33
N ASP A 78 -18.05 26.34 -41.54
CA ASP A 78 -19.00 25.31 -42.03
C ASP A 78 -18.49 24.85 -43.42
N GLU A 79 -18.93 23.70 -43.94
CA GLU A 79 -19.49 23.55 -45.32
C GLU A 79 -19.79 22.09 -45.70
N THR A 80 -20.78 21.92 -46.59
CA THR A 80 -21.24 20.66 -47.22
C THR A 80 -21.61 20.98 -48.67
N PRO A 81 -21.56 20.02 -49.63
CA PRO A 81 -22.72 19.15 -49.94
C PRO A 81 -22.29 17.73 -50.39
N GLY A 82 -23.16 16.78 -50.77
CA GLY A 82 -24.64 16.73 -50.76
C GLY A 82 -25.17 15.52 -51.58
N ASP A 83 -26.45 15.58 -51.92
CA ASP A 83 -27.21 14.71 -52.85
C ASP A 83 -27.41 13.20 -52.54
N VAL A 84 -28.54 12.55 -52.95
CA VAL A 84 -29.96 12.96 -52.96
C VAL A 84 -30.84 11.72 -53.23
N VAL A 85 -32.07 11.69 -52.68
CA VAL A 85 -33.34 11.15 -53.24
C VAL A 85 -34.34 10.97 -52.08
N SER A 86 -35.63 11.23 -52.34
CA SER A 86 -36.66 11.43 -51.31
C SER A 86 -37.91 10.54 -51.52
N ALA A 87 -38.91 10.73 -50.65
CA ALA A 87 -40.33 10.34 -50.78
C ALA A 87 -40.74 8.93 -50.27
N ASN A 88 -41.93 8.71 -49.69
CA ASN A 88 -43.03 9.64 -49.37
C ASN A 88 -44.00 9.17 -48.24
N LYS A 89 -44.59 10.14 -47.53
CA LYS A 89 -45.96 10.20 -46.96
C LYS A 89 -46.63 9.00 -46.23
N SER A 90 -46.72 9.13 -44.90
CA SER A 90 -47.97 9.22 -44.07
C SER A 90 -49.24 8.41 -44.40
N GLN A 91 -49.76 7.64 -43.41
CA GLN A 91 -51.06 7.87 -42.73
C GLN A 91 -51.42 6.79 -41.65
N GLY A 92 -52.28 7.15 -40.69
CA GLY A 92 -53.43 6.33 -40.27
C GLY A 92 -53.27 5.16 -39.28
N ASP A 93 -53.60 5.43 -38.01
CA ASP A 93 -54.45 4.65 -37.10
C ASP A 93 -54.21 3.15 -36.71
N ILE A 94 -53.98 2.98 -35.39
CA ILE A 94 -54.64 2.03 -34.47
C ILE A 94 -54.75 0.54 -34.88
N ALA A 95 -53.83 -0.28 -34.36
CA ALA A 95 -54.17 -1.55 -33.68
C ALA A 95 -53.03 -2.02 -32.74
N ARG A 96 -53.37 -2.55 -31.55
CA ARG A 96 -52.40 -2.99 -30.52
C ARG A 96 -52.16 -4.50 -30.58
N ARG A 97 -51.01 -4.94 -31.08
CA ARG A 97 -50.43 -6.28 -30.82
C ARG A 97 -48.92 -6.16 -30.59
N GLN A 98 -48.37 -7.07 -29.78
CA GLN A 98 -46.99 -7.04 -29.29
C GLN A 98 -46.03 -7.84 -30.21
N GLY A 99 -44.73 -7.56 -30.08
CA GLY A 99 -43.69 -8.58 -30.24
C GLY A 99 -42.71 -8.40 -31.39
N THR A 100 -41.62 -7.68 -31.15
CA THR A 100 -40.24 -8.24 -31.15
C THR A 100 -39.27 -7.14 -30.69
N ASP A 101 -39.01 -7.09 -29.38
CA ASP A 101 -37.97 -6.19 -28.85
C ASP A 101 -36.58 -6.75 -29.17
N VAL A 102 -35.73 -5.94 -29.80
CA VAL A 102 -34.30 -6.22 -29.91
C VAL A 102 -33.66 -5.84 -28.57
N ALA A 103 -33.27 -6.85 -27.79
CA ALA A 103 -32.74 -6.63 -26.45
C ALA A 103 -31.49 -5.74 -26.45
N ALA A 104 -31.46 -4.74 -25.57
CA ALA A 104 -30.34 -3.81 -25.45
C ALA A 104 -29.05 -4.53 -24.98
N PRO A 105 -27.85 -4.05 -25.37
CA PRO A 105 -26.58 -4.62 -24.92
C PRO A 105 -26.49 -4.63 -23.39
N ARG A 106 -26.29 -5.81 -22.81
CA ARG A 106 -26.19 -5.97 -21.36
C ARG A 106 -24.78 -5.63 -20.88
N SER A 107 -24.68 -4.80 -19.86
CA SER A 107 -23.40 -4.38 -19.28
C SER A 107 -22.67 -5.54 -18.61
N LYS A 108 -21.34 -5.58 -18.71
CA LYS A 108 -20.46 -6.54 -18.02
C LYS A 108 -19.70 -5.90 -16.86
N SER A 109 -19.26 -6.72 -15.92
CA SER A 109 -18.25 -6.32 -14.91
C SER A 109 -17.35 -7.51 -14.63
N ILE A 110 -16.02 -7.30 -14.69
CA ILE A 110 -14.99 -8.31 -14.35
C ILE A 110 -13.89 -7.68 -13.53
N CYS A 111 -13.44 -8.38 -12.51
CA CYS A 111 -13.34 -7.84 -11.17
C CYS A 111 -12.22 -8.61 -10.46
N ASN A 112 -11.27 -7.98 -9.74
CA ASN A 112 -10.37 -8.77 -8.85
C ASN A 112 -10.27 -8.39 -7.35
N PHE A 113 -10.35 -9.39 -6.47
CA PHE A 113 -10.41 -9.24 -5.02
C PHE A 113 -9.03 -9.58 -4.56
N SER A 114 -8.77 -10.89 -4.77
CA SER A 114 -7.80 -11.87 -4.31
C SER A 114 -6.43 -11.35 -3.98
N SER A 115 -6.44 -10.28 -3.21
CA SER A 115 -5.32 -9.44 -3.00
C SER A 115 -5.54 -8.40 -1.91
N GLU A 116 -4.74 -8.47 -0.86
CA GLU A 116 -4.54 -7.48 0.17
C GLU A 116 -4.15 -6.09 -0.38
N ARG A 117 -4.01 -5.97 -1.72
CA ARG A 117 -3.36 -4.88 -2.45
C ARG A 117 -3.64 -4.45 -3.93
N MET A 118 -4.83 -4.49 -4.53
CA MET A 118 -5.29 -3.46 -5.49
C MET A 118 -6.75 -3.31 -5.18
N ASP A 119 -7.27 -2.14 -5.46
CA ASP A 119 -8.68 -1.98 -5.53
C ASP A 119 -8.97 -1.75 -7.07
N ILE A 120 -9.40 -2.74 -7.93
CA ILE A 120 -10.00 -2.70 -9.34
C ILE A 120 -11.18 -3.70 -9.78
N CYS A 121 -12.07 -3.31 -10.72
CA CYS A 121 -12.68 -4.10 -11.84
C CYS A 121 -12.19 -3.48 -13.17
N ALA A 122 -12.75 -3.94 -14.31
CA ALA A 122 -13.42 -3.00 -15.19
C ALA A 122 -14.92 -3.34 -15.29
N MET A 123 -15.75 -2.32 -15.40
CA MET A 123 -17.13 -2.36 -15.88
C MET A 123 -17.17 -1.97 -17.36
N GLN A 124 -18.14 -2.49 -18.11
CA GLN A 124 -18.31 -2.20 -19.54
C GLN A 124 -19.79 -2.20 -19.90
N GLY A 125 -20.27 -1.26 -20.72
CA GLY A 125 -21.68 -1.09 -21.07
C GLY A 125 -22.22 0.29 -20.67
N ASP A 126 -23.43 0.35 -20.14
CA ASP A 126 -24.05 1.58 -19.62
C ASP A 126 -23.59 1.81 -18.16
N VAL A 127 -22.50 2.57 -18.01
CA VAL A 127 -21.89 2.94 -16.72
C VAL A 127 -22.05 4.44 -16.48
N ARG A 128 -22.50 4.89 -15.29
CA ARG A 128 -22.95 6.27 -14.98
C ARG A 128 -22.42 6.79 -13.63
N MET A 129 -21.47 7.71 -13.63
CA MET A 129 -20.77 8.23 -12.44
C MET A 129 -21.35 9.56 -11.93
N HIS A 130 -21.66 9.67 -10.64
CA HIS A 130 -22.13 10.89 -9.97
C HIS A 130 -21.17 11.29 -8.84
N GLY A 131 -20.32 12.29 -9.09
CA GLY A 131 -19.20 12.62 -8.21
C GLY A 131 -19.59 12.94 -6.77
N LYS A 132 -20.59 13.80 -6.50
CA LYS A 132 -20.91 14.26 -5.12
C LYS A 132 -21.28 13.15 -4.14
N SER A 133 -22.04 12.14 -4.56
CA SER A 133 -22.27 10.91 -3.76
C SER A 133 -21.31 9.78 -4.12
N ALA A 134 -20.26 10.09 -4.87
CA ALA A 134 -19.21 9.22 -5.39
C ALA A 134 -19.75 7.98 -6.15
N THR A 135 -20.91 8.11 -6.82
CA THR A 135 -21.80 7.02 -7.22
C THR A 135 -21.76 6.63 -8.71
N VAL A 136 -21.17 5.49 -9.08
CA VAL A 136 -21.07 4.91 -10.42
C VAL A 136 -22.08 3.78 -10.67
N TYR A 137 -23.30 4.11 -11.08
CA TYR A 137 -24.29 3.12 -11.49
C TYR A 137 -23.82 2.34 -12.73
N VAL A 138 -24.29 1.11 -12.91
CA VAL A 138 -24.19 0.29 -14.11
C VAL A 138 -25.53 -0.36 -14.35
N VAL A 139 -26.05 -0.19 -15.56
CA VAL A 139 -27.44 -0.46 -15.90
C VAL A 139 -27.53 -1.73 -16.74
N SER A 140 -28.65 -2.46 -16.61
CA SER A 140 -28.99 -3.63 -17.45
C SER A 140 -27.86 -4.65 -17.59
N ALA A 141 -27.25 -5.07 -16.48
CA ALA A 141 -26.12 -5.99 -16.56
C ALA A 141 -26.50 -7.42 -16.98
N SER A 142 -25.49 -8.15 -17.44
CA SER A 142 -25.61 -9.52 -17.92
C SER A 142 -25.61 -10.55 -16.78
N ASP A 143 -26.12 -11.74 -17.06
CA ASP A 143 -26.15 -12.85 -16.09
C ASP A 143 -24.75 -13.47 -15.87
N ASP A 144 -23.81 -13.23 -16.80
CA ASP A 144 -22.38 -13.56 -16.69
C ASP A 144 -21.54 -12.40 -16.14
N SER A 145 -22.15 -11.25 -15.82
CA SER A 145 -21.46 -10.23 -15.06
C SER A 145 -21.12 -10.79 -13.70
N TYR A 146 -19.91 -10.52 -13.23
CA TYR A 146 -19.79 -10.38 -11.80
C TYR A 146 -20.76 -9.29 -11.32
N ARG A 147 -21.56 -9.49 -10.26
CA ARG A 147 -22.68 -8.59 -9.90
C ARG A 147 -23.32 -8.83 -8.47
N PRO A 148 -23.23 -7.98 -7.33
CA PRO A 148 -23.38 -7.86 -5.76
C PRO A 148 -24.55 -8.19 -4.75
N GLU A 149 -24.33 -8.56 -3.48
CA GLU A 149 -25.41 -9.16 -2.65
C GLU A 149 -26.55 -8.18 -2.41
N ASN A 150 -26.17 -6.96 -2.16
CA ASN A 150 -27.05 -5.86 -1.83
C ASN A 150 -27.50 -5.01 -3.02
N GLY A 151 -26.83 -5.14 -4.17
CA GLY A 151 -26.85 -4.15 -5.26
C GLY A 151 -25.47 -3.57 -5.61
N THR A 152 -24.51 -3.44 -4.67
CA THR A 152 -23.32 -2.58 -4.80
C THR A 152 -22.27 -2.68 -3.63
N VAL A 153 -20.96 -2.56 -3.89
CA VAL A 153 -19.84 -2.17 -2.95
C VAL A 153 -19.72 -0.62 -2.96
N LYS A 154 -18.96 -0.04 -2.08
CA LYS A 154 -18.20 1.17 -2.35
C LYS A 154 -16.73 0.76 -2.37
N ILE A 155 -15.88 1.47 -3.08
CA ILE A 155 -14.45 1.16 -3.21
C ILE A 155 -13.63 2.43 -3.18
N HIS A 156 -12.38 2.34 -2.76
CA HIS A 156 -11.49 3.51 -2.76
C HIS A 156 -10.35 3.29 -3.81
N PRO A 157 -9.90 4.26 -4.60
CA PRO A 157 -9.77 3.87 -6.01
C PRO A 157 -8.37 3.65 -6.64
N TYR A 158 -7.27 3.31 -5.92
CA TYR A 158 -5.86 3.21 -6.45
C TYR A 158 -4.81 2.65 -5.39
N PRO A 159 -3.50 3.05 -5.19
CA PRO A 159 -2.45 2.11 -4.73
C PRO A 159 -1.75 2.27 -3.29
N ARG A 160 -1.29 1.22 -2.43
CA ARG A 160 -0.96 0.84 -0.87
C ARG A 160 -1.81 0.62 0.63
N LYS A 161 -3.03 0.04 0.98
CA LYS A 161 -3.88 -0.37 2.21
C LYS A 161 -3.79 -1.49 3.23
N SER A 162 -3.68 -2.82 2.94
CA SER A 162 -3.35 -3.89 3.92
C SER A 162 -3.64 -3.51 5.39
N GLU A 163 -2.64 -3.10 6.15
CA GLU A 163 -2.40 -1.71 6.59
C GLU A 163 -3.57 -0.71 6.97
N GLU A 164 -4.85 -1.06 7.15
CA GLU A 164 -6.07 -0.18 7.22
C GLU A 164 -6.02 1.33 7.52
N GLY A 165 -5.10 1.86 8.31
CA GLY A 165 -5.33 3.03 9.15
C GLY A 165 -5.72 4.25 8.35
N THR A 166 -5.19 4.37 7.14
CA THR A 166 -5.39 5.50 6.25
C THR A 166 -6.71 5.35 5.50
N MET A 167 -7.47 4.31 5.77
CA MET A 167 -8.69 4.05 5.05
C MET A 167 -9.86 4.82 5.60
N HIS A 168 -9.85 5.29 6.84
CA HIS A 168 -11.10 5.64 7.53
C HIS A 168 -11.33 7.12 7.78
N ALA A 169 -11.08 7.87 6.74
CA ALA A 169 -11.99 8.86 6.15
C ALA A 169 -11.51 8.73 4.74
N ILE A 170 -12.09 7.85 3.96
CA ILE A 170 -11.76 7.77 2.55
C ILE A 170 -13.06 7.85 1.78
N ARG A 171 -12.99 8.33 0.55
CA ARG A 171 -14.12 8.80 -0.25
C ARG A 171 -14.46 7.75 -1.26
N GLU A 172 -15.75 7.70 -1.46
CA GLU A 172 -16.34 6.41 -1.26
C GLU A 172 -16.96 5.98 -2.54
N VAL A 173 -16.19 5.40 -3.45
CA VAL A 173 -16.64 5.21 -4.82
C VAL A 173 -17.68 4.08 -4.85
N THR A 174 -18.90 4.53 -4.67
CA THR A 174 -20.23 3.92 -4.57
C THR A 174 -20.52 3.40 -5.98
N ILE A 175 -20.73 2.11 -6.33
CA ILE A 175 -20.90 1.73 -7.78
C ILE A 175 -22.06 0.72 -8.10
N ARG A 176 -23.24 1.22 -8.47
CA ARG A 176 -24.53 0.49 -8.40
C ARG A 176 -24.79 -0.56 -9.48
N TRP A 177 -25.38 -1.70 -9.13
CA TRP A 177 -26.44 -2.26 -9.96
C TRP A 177 -27.76 -1.74 -9.45
N SER A 178 -28.55 -1.22 -10.38
CA SER A 178 -29.96 -0.95 -10.17
C SER A 178 -30.57 -0.88 -11.55
N GLY A 179 -31.28 -1.94 -11.96
CA GLY A 179 -31.97 -1.96 -13.26
C GLY A 179 -33.10 -0.93 -13.38
N LEU A 180 -33.52 -0.34 -12.25
CA LEU A 180 -34.67 0.56 -12.14
C LEU A 180 -34.31 1.94 -11.56
N ASP A 181 -33.42 2.00 -10.55
CA ASP A 181 -33.15 3.25 -9.79
C ASP A 181 -31.91 4.04 -10.27
N ALA A 182 -31.38 3.76 -11.47
CA ALA A 182 -30.20 4.46 -12.00
C ALA A 182 -30.57 5.85 -12.57
N PRO A 183 -29.93 6.94 -12.12
CA PRO A 183 -30.22 8.29 -12.60
C PRO A 183 -29.79 8.47 -14.05
N GLN A 184 -30.41 9.44 -14.73
CA GLN A 184 -30.17 9.71 -16.14
C GLN A 184 -28.83 10.40 -16.39
N CYS A 185 -28.22 10.10 -17.54
CA CYS A 185 -26.98 10.73 -17.99
C CYS A 185 -27.16 12.25 -18.18
N MET A 186 -26.27 13.04 -17.57
CA MET A 186 -26.14 14.49 -17.78
C MET A 186 -24.97 14.83 -18.71
N VAL A 187 -23.97 13.95 -18.78
CA VAL A 187 -22.82 13.99 -19.68
C VAL A 187 -22.55 12.57 -20.16
N THR A 188 -22.06 12.38 -21.38
CA THR A 188 -21.63 11.07 -21.91
C THR A 188 -20.26 11.19 -22.55
N HIS A 189 -19.43 10.17 -22.37
CA HIS A 189 -18.05 10.03 -22.86
C HIS A 189 -17.94 8.79 -23.75
N ASP A 190 -16.94 8.73 -24.65
CA ASP A 190 -16.68 7.63 -25.60
C ASP A 190 -15.48 6.74 -25.24
N VAL A 191 -14.75 7.08 -24.18
CA VAL A 191 -13.55 6.38 -23.69
C VAL A 191 -13.77 5.73 -22.32
N PRO A 192 -12.99 4.71 -21.94
CA PRO A 192 -12.94 4.26 -20.55
C PRO A 192 -12.63 5.41 -19.61
N ALA A 193 -13.24 5.44 -18.42
CA ALA A 193 -12.68 6.19 -17.30
C ALA A 193 -11.82 5.30 -16.42
N VAL A 194 -10.70 5.83 -15.93
CA VAL A 194 -10.01 5.29 -14.76
C VAL A 194 -10.25 6.26 -13.62
N VAL A 195 -11.14 5.86 -12.71
CA VAL A 195 -11.31 6.58 -11.44
C VAL A 195 -10.19 6.09 -10.54
N PHE A 196 -9.26 6.98 -10.28
CA PHE A 196 -8.34 6.92 -9.18
C PHE A 196 -8.65 8.09 -8.23
N SER A 197 -7.71 8.56 -7.42
CA SER A 197 -7.94 9.71 -6.53
C SER A 197 -6.68 10.54 -6.31
N THR A 198 -6.71 11.55 -5.43
CA THR A 198 -5.51 12.24 -4.98
C THR A 198 -5.37 12.60 -3.49
N GLY A 199 -6.06 11.98 -2.52
CA GLY A 199 -5.89 12.34 -1.09
C GLY A 199 -4.54 11.95 -0.43
N GLY A 200 -4.58 11.53 0.84
CA GLY A 200 -3.56 10.73 1.54
C GLY A 200 -2.10 11.01 1.21
N PHE A 201 -1.23 9.99 1.18
CA PHE A 201 0.16 10.21 0.82
C PHE A 201 0.29 10.70 -0.67
N LEU A 202 0.08 12.02 -1.05
CA LEU A 202 0.42 12.81 -2.32
C LEU A 202 1.31 14.18 -2.32
N ASN A 203 2.68 14.18 -2.56
CA ASN A 203 3.90 14.92 -1.96
C ASN A 203 5.02 14.46 -0.81
N ASN A 204 5.52 13.21 -0.48
CA ASN A 204 6.98 12.78 -0.17
C ASN A 204 7.44 11.44 -0.88
N PHE A 205 8.63 11.34 -1.56
CA PHE A 205 8.96 10.71 -2.89
C PHE A 205 9.21 9.22 -3.11
N PHE A 206 8.26 8.37 -2.80
CA PHE A 206 8.17 7.00 -3.35
C PHE A 206 6.74 6.49 -3.23
N HIS A 207 5.86 7.20 -2.48
CA HIS A 207 4.42 6.93 -2.42
C HIS A 207 3.71 7.08 -3.77
N ALA A 208 4.41 7.58 -4.80
CA ALA A 208 3.95 7.44 -6.17
C ALA A 208 4.69 6.45 -7.01
N MET A 209 6.02 6.35 -6.87
CA MET A 209 6.75 5.72 -7.97
C MET A 209 6.20 4.33 -8.16
N THR A 210 5.94 3.62 -7.05
CA THR A 210 5.05 2.49 -7.12
C THR A 210 3.73 2.53 -6.37
N ASP A 211 3.32 3.62 -5.71
CA ASP A 211 1.89 3.77 -5.33
C ASP A 211 1.12 4.97 -5.84
N GLY A 212 1.39 5.33 -7.08
CA GLY A 212 0.57 6.21 -7.90
C GLY A 212 0.84 5.98 -9.37
N LEU A 213 2.09 6.10 -9.77
CA LEU A 213 2.54 6.18 -11.15
C LEU A 213 2.85 4.84 -11.80
N ILE A 214 3.56 3.89 -11.18
CA ILE A 214 3.61 2.49 -11.68
C ILE A 214 2.20 1.87 -11.70
N PRO A 215 1.37 2.05 -10.66
CA PRO A 215 -0.03 1.66 -10.68
C PRO A 215 -0.80 2.24 -11.85
N LEU A 216 -0.92 3.57 -11.91
CA LEU A 216 -1.65 4.24 -12.97
C LEU A 216 -1.04 3.90 -14.34
N PHE A 217 0.28 3.76 -14.46
CA PHE A 217 0.92 3.21 -15.65
C PHE A 217 0.39 1.82 -15.98
N ASN A 218 0.57 0.82 -15.11
CA ASN A 218 0.26 -0.56 -15.48
C ASN A 218 -1.25 -0.78 -15.67
N THR A 219 -2.11 -0.01 -14.99
CA THR A 219 -3.54 0.15 -15.35
C THR A 219 -3.71 0.71 -16.75
N VAL A 220 -3.29 1.97 -16.97
CA VAL A 220 -3.86 2.80 -18.03
C VAL A 220 -3.03 2.80 -19.31
N ARG A 221 -1.78 2.32 -19.21
CA ARG A 221 -0.93 2.01 -20.36
C ARG A 221 -1.58 0.96 -21.27
N GLU A 222 -2.52 0.15 -20.78
CA GLU A 222 -3.30 -0.73 -21.66
C GLU A 222 -4.17 0.03 -22.67
N TYR A 223 -4.64 1.23 -22.34
CA TYR A 223 -5.48 2.10 -23.18
C TYR A 223 -4.70 3.12 -24.03
N ASP A 224 -3.37 3.15 -23.91
CA ASP A 224 -2.45 4.03 -24.66
C ASP A 224 -2.91 5.50 -24.73
N GLY A 225 -3.28 6.07 -23.58
CA GLY A 225 -3.74 7.47 -23.45
C GLY A 225 -5.24 7.70 -23.72
N ARG A 226 -5.96 6.74 -24.33
CA ARG A 226 -7.42 6.85 -24.57
C ARG A 226 -8.26 6.50 -23.34
N VAL A 227 -8.08 7.25 -22.25
CA VAL A 227 -8.71 6.98 -20.96
C VAL A 227 -8.94 8.27 -20.18
N GLN A 228 -10.16 8.49 -19.71
CA GLN A 228 -10.51 9.65 -18.87
C GLN A 228 -10.02 9.42 -17.45
N LEU A 229 -9.03 10.19 -17.00
CA LEU A 229 -8.62 10.17 -15.59
C LEU A 229 -9.65 10.90 -14.74
N VAL A 230 -10.16 10.21 -13.72
CA VAL A 230 -11.08 10.76 -12.73
C VAL A 230 -10.43 10.59 -11.37
N ILE A 231 -10.49 11.62 -10.55
CA ILE A 231 -9.76 11.74 -9.31
C ILE A 231 -10.75 12.22 -8.25
N THR A 232 -11.14 11.31 -7.35
CA THR A 232 -11.72 11.74 -6.07
C THR A 232 -10.60 12.30 -5.18
N ASP A 233 -10.93 13.18 -4.26
CA ASP A 233 -10.05 13.73 -3.21
C ASP A 233 -8.93 14.54 -3.83
N TYR A 234 -9.37 15.64 -4.42
CA TYR A 234 -8.61 16.36 -5.41
C TYR A 234 -7.48 17.22 -4.81
N ASN A 235 -6.35 16.59 -4.50
CA ASN A 235 -5.10 17.24 -4.17
C ASN A 235 -4.38 17.74 -5.42
N ARG A 236 -4.82 18.92 -5.83
CA ARG A 236 -4.19 19.76 -6.84
C ARG A 236 -2.65 19.81 -6.75
N LYS A 237 -2.04 19.86 -5.55
CA LYS A 237 -0.56 19.96 -5.41
C LYS A 237 0.19 18.74 -5.92
N TRP A 238 -0.47 17.60 -6.11
CA TRP A 238 0.11 16.49 -6.84
C TRP A 238 -0.18 16.53 -8.33
N VAL A 239 -1.44 16.79 -8.72
CA VAL A 239 -1.80 16.85 -10.14
C VAL A 239 -0.92 17.88 -10.85
N ASP A 240 -0.70 19.05 -10.24
CA ASP A 240 0.21 20.10 -10.69
C ASP A 240 1.68 19.62 -10.77
N LYS A 241 2.11 18.69 -9.93
CA LYS A 241 3.51 18.19 -9.88
C LYS A 241 3.76 17.02 -10.83
N PHE A 242 2.72 16.26 -11.19
CA PHE A 242 2.80 15.06 -12.03
C PHE A 242 2.03 15.15 -13.34
N GLN A 243 1.52 16.34 -13.66
CA GLN A 243 0.93 16.72 -14.94
C GLN A 243 1.66 16.14 -16.17
N ARG A 244 3.01 16.08 -16.17
CA ARG A 244 3.79 15.48 -17.27
C ARG A 244 3.57 13.97 -17.43
N ILE A 245 3.49 13.23 -16.32
CA ILE A 245 3.18 11.79 -16.36
C ILE A 245 1.69 11.58 -16.62
N LEU A 246 0.82 12.35 -15.96
CA LEU A 246 -0.64 12.26 -16.14
C LEU A 246 -1.05 12.51 -17.61
N ALA A 247 -0.51 13.55 -18.25
CA ALA A 247 -0.75 13.86 -19.66
C ALA A 247 -0.10 12.85 -20.64
N ALA A 248 0.86 12.04 -20.18
CA ALA A 248 1.44 10.93 -20.96
C ALA A 248 0.74 9.58 -20.70
N LEU A 249 -0.09 9.51 -19.64
CA LEU A 249 -0.96 8.38 -19.33
C LEU A 249 -2.39 8.60 -19.83
N SER A 250 -2.79 9.84 -20.08
CA SER A 250 -4.12 10.22 -20.57
C SER A 250 -4.07 11.50 -21.40
N MET A 251 -4.79 11.49 -22.52
CA MET A 251 -5.00 12.67 -23.37
C MET A 251 -6.13 13.59 -22.87
N TYR A 252 -6.75 13.28 -21.72
CA TYR A 252 -7.95 13.97 -21.22
C TYR A 252 -7.67 14.73 -19.91
N PRO A 253 -8.24 15.93 -19.70
CA PRO A 253 -8.12 16.65 -18.44
C PRO A 253 -8.68 15.84 -17.27
N VAL A 254 -7.95 15.79 -16.16
CA VAL A 254 -8.40 15.11 -14.94
C VAL A 254 -9.72 15.70 -14.43
N ILE A 255 -10.68 14.84 -14.08
CA ILE A 255 -11.93 15.23 -13.42
C ILE A 255 -11.77 15.15 -11.89
N ASP A 256 -12.01 16.25 -11.19
CA ASP A 256 -12.27 16.29 -9.74
C ASP A 256 -13.64 15.64 -9.47
N PHE A 257 -13.66 14.50 -8.79
CA PHE A 257 -14.86 13.72 -8.50
C PHE A 257 -15.55 14.15 -7.19
N ASP A 258 -15.01 15.12 -6.46
CA ASP A 258 -15.60 15.65 -5.22
C ASP A 258 -16.52 16.82 -5.52
N ALA A 259 -16.03 17.71 -6.38
CA ALA A 259 -16.77 18.86 -6.87
C ALA A 259 -17.87 18.46 -7.87
N ASP A 260 -17.71 17.35 -8.61
CA ASP A 260 -18.58 16.99 -9.73
C ASP A 260 -19.98 16.51 -9.30
N ASP A 261 -21.00 17.29 -9.63
CA ASP A 261 -22.41 17.00 -9.32
C ASP A 261 -23.23 16.46 -10.51
N LYS A 262 -22.52 16.04 -11.55
CA LYS A 262 -23.12 15.55 -12.80
C LYS A 262 -23.13 14.04 -12.81
N VAL A 263 -24.14 13.46 -13.46
CA VAL A 263 -24.15 12.04 -13.81
C VAL A 263 -23.45 11.88 -15.17
N ARG A 264 -22.26 11.28 -15.17
CA ARG A 264 -21.37 11.12 -16.34
C ARG A 264 -21.33 9.69 -16.81
N CYS A 265 -21.74 9.43 -18.04
CA CYS A 265 -21.86 8.09 -18.60
C CYS A 265 -20.66 7.72 -19.48
N PHE A 266 -20.20 6.47 -19.39
CA PHE A 266 -19.00 5.95 -20.04
C PHE A 266 -19.25 4.53 -20.59
N PRO A 267 -18.62 4.13 -21.71
CA PRO A 267 -18.72 2.77 -22.26
C PRO A 267 -18.01 1.73 -21.38
N SER A 268 -17.12 2.18 -20.51
CA SER A 268 -16.46 1.37 -19.49
C SER A 268 -15.89 2.27 -18.40
N VAL A 269 -15.82 1.75 -17.18
CA VAL A 269 -15.11 2.41 -16.09
C VAL A 269 -14.29 1.34 -15.37
N HIS A 270 -13.03 1.66 -15.11
CA HIS A 270 -12.11 0.89 -14.28
C HIS A 270 -11.84 1.80 -13.10
N VAL A 271 -12.64 1.69 -12.04
CA VAL A 271 -12.24 2.36 -10.80
C VAL A 271 -11.10 1.54 -10.26
N GLY A 272 -10.07 2.15 -9.68
CA GLY A 272 -8.86 1.41 -9.33
C GLY A 272 -7.62 1.71 -10.16
N THR A 273 -6.51 1.10 -9.73
CA THR A 273 -5.28 0.97 -10.51
C THR A 273 -4.50 -0.28 -10.16
N GLU A 274 -3.57 -0.67 -11.05
CA GLU A 274 -2.86 -1.95 -11.09
C GLU A 274 -1.34 -1.91 -11.07
N SER A 275 -0.68 -2.75 -10.26
CA SER A 275 0.75 -3.05 -10.25
C SER A 275 1.10 -4.25 -9.36
N HIS A 276 2.34 -4.79 -9.46
CA HIS A 276 2.58 -6.19 -9.02
C HIS A 276 3.84 -6.53 -8.15
N LYS A 277 4.50 -5.60 -7.45
CA LYS A 277 5.24 -5.77 -6.13
C LYS A 277 5.99 -4.51 -5.77
N GLU A 278 6.79 -4.45 -4.70
CA GLU A 278 7.45 -3.18 -4.41
C GLU A 278 8.36 -2.67 -5.51
N MET A 279 8.29 -1.36 -5.72
CA MET A 279 9.06 -0.54 -6.62
C MET A 279 9.13 -1.23 -7.98
N GLY A 280 7.97 -1.77 -8.41
CA GLY A 280 7.92 -3.14 -8.91
C GLY A 280 6.66 -3.50 -9.68
N ILE A 281 6.86 -4.32 -10.69
CA ILE A 281 5.81 -4.95 -11.49
C ILE A 281 6.27 -6.38 -11.73
N ILE A 282 5.58 -7.35 -11.13
CA ILE A 282 5.67 -8.75 -11.56
C ILE A 282 4.96 -8.88 -12.92
N PRO A 283 5.62 -9.42 -13.96
CA PRO A 283 5.07 -9.42 -15.32
C PRO A 283 3.85 -10.34 -15.49
N ALA A 284 3.81 -11.47 -14.78
CA ALA A 284 2.78 -12.52 -14.89
C ALA A 284 1.34 -12.09 -14.52
N LEU A 285 1.18 -10.82 -14.17
CA LEU A 285 0.01 -10.22 -13.53
C LEU A 285 -0.43 -8.94 -14.23
N SER A 286 0.50 -8.33 -14.97
CA SER A 286 0.17 -7.28 -15.91
C SER A 286 -0.61 -7.87 -17.07
N ARG A 287 -1.76 -7.27 -17.39
CA ARG A 287 -2.60 -7.64 -18.55
C ARG A 287 -1.82 -7.70 -19.87
N LYS A 288 -0.69 -6.98 -19.96
CA LYS A 288 0.19 -6.91 -21.13
C LYS A 288 1.66 -7.27 -20.80
N GLY A 289 1.91 -7.95 -19.69
CA GLY A 289 3.25 -8.42 -19.32
C GLY A 289 4.24 -7.32 -18.91
N TYR A 290 3.78 -6.12 -18.56
CA TYR A 290 4.64 -4.99 -18.21
C TYR A 290 5.59 -5.29 -17.04
N THR A 291 6.75 -4.67 -17.10
CA THR A 291 7.86 -4.84 -16.17
C THR A 291 8.31 -3.48 -15.61
N MET A 292 9.16 -3.51 -14.58
CA MET A 292 9.84 -2.30 -14.12
C MET A 292 10.75 -1.66 -15.18
N THR A 293 11.26 -2.45 -16.11
CA THR A 293 11.97 -1.96 -17.29
C THR A 293 11.06 -1.09 -18.17
N ASP A 294 9.80 -1.48 -18.36
CA ASP A 294 8.85 -0.74 -19.19
C ASP A 294 8.41 0.57 -18.53
N PHE A 295 8.18 0.54 -17.21
CA PHE A 295 7.88 1.76 -16.47
C PHE A 295 9.04 2.76 -16.50
N ARG A 296 10.29 2.30 -16.32
CA ARG A 296 11.48 3.17 -16.48
C ARG A 296 11.61 3.71 -17.90
N SER A 297 11.29 2.90 -18.91
CA SER A 297 11.30 3.32 -20.32
C SER A 297 10.21 4.36 -20.62
N PHE A 298 9.04 4.23 -19.99
CA PHE A 298 7.99 5.24 -20.03
C PHE A 298 8.41 6.55 -19.35
N LEU A 299 8.95 6.50 -18.12
CA LEU A 299 9.51 7.69 -17.45
C LEU A 299 10.61 8.37 -18.27
N ARG A 300 11.50 7.58 -18.88
CA ARG A 300 12.54 8.04 -19.80
C ARG A 300 11.94 8.84 -20.96
N SER A 301 10.81 8.39 -21.51
CA SER A 301 10.06 9.14 -22.52
C SER A 301 9.47 10.45 -21.96
N VAL A 302 8.76 10.40 -20.82
CA VAL A 302 8.09 11.57 -20.22
C VAL A 302 9.04 12.72 -19.90
N TYR A 303 10.24 12.39 -19.41
CA TYR A 303 11.28 13.39 -19.07
C TYR A 303 12.37 13.52 -20.15
N SER A 304 12.20 12.88 -21.32
CA SER A 304 13.15 12.93 -22.45
C SER A 304 14.60 12.56 -22.08
N LEU A 305 14.77 11.63 -21.15
CA LEU A 305 16.07 11.26 -20.59
C LEU A 305 16.89 10.47 -21.60
N LYS A 306 18.13 10.89 -21.85
CA LYS A 306 18.89 10.48 -23.04
C LYS A 306 19.70 9.19 -22.86
N ARG A 307 20.03 8.80 -21.62
CA ARG A 307 20.91 7.67 -21.32
C ARG A 307 20.11 6.43 -20.97
N GLU A 308 20.16 5.39 -21.80
CA GLU A 308 19.58 4.09 -21.43
C GLU A 308 20.54 3.21 -20.63
N TRP A 309 21.86 3.26 -20.88
CA TRP A 309 22.83 2.35 -20.27
C TRP A 309 23.96 3.09 -19.54
N ALA A 310 24.31 2.61 -18.34
CA ALA A 310 25.62 2.82 -17.76
C ALA A 310 26.62 1.98 -18.54
N THR A 311 27.77 2.58 -18.84
CA THR A 311 28.77 2.04 -19.76
C THR A 311 30.15 2.41 -19.19
N PRO A 312 31.08 1.45 -19.02
CA PRO A 312 32.37 1.74 -18.41
C PRO A 312 33.10 2.90 -19.12
N VAL A 313 33.53 3.88 -18.33
CA VAL A 313 34.07 5.15 -18.86
C VAL A 313 35.52 4.95 -19.34
N ASN A 314 35.87 5.59 -20.45
CA ASN A 314 37.24 5.56 -20.96
C ASN A 314 38.12 6.57 -20.20
N ARG A 315 39.11 6.08 -19.44
CA ARG A 315 40.02 6.99 -18.72
C ARG A 315 40.96 7.77 -19.64
N THR A 316 41.13 7.36 -20.91
CA THR A 316 42.03 8.04 -21.86
C THR A 316 41.45 9.31 -22.49
N THR A 317 40.13 9.53 -22.41
CA THR A 317 39.48 10.79 -22.84
C THR A 317 39.44 11.85 -21.73
N GLY A 318 39.87 11.50 -20.50
CA GLY A 318 39.78 12.36 -19.32
C GLY A 318 38.45 12.27 -18.56
N ASP A 319 37.46 11.57 -19.14
CA ASP A 319 36.15 11.35 -18.54
C ASP A 319 36.24 10.52 -17.24
N ARG A 320 35.26 10.73 -16.35
CA ARG A 320 35.12 10.00 -15.08
C ARG A 320 33.73 9.36 -14.97
N PRO A 321 33.59 8.17 -14.37
CA PRO A 321 32.29 7.64 -14.00
C PRO A 321 31.62 8.59 -13.00
N ARG A 322 30.34 8.84 -13.18
CA ARG A 322 29.63 9.90 -12.46
C ARG A 322 28.84 9.29 -11.30
N LEU A 323 29.23 9.64 -10.08
CA LEU A 323 28.69 9.11 -8.85
C LEU A 323 27.73 10.16 -8.26
N LEU A 324 26.43 9.90 -8.38
CA LEU A 324 25.42 10.65 -7.65
C LEU A 324 25.53 10.25 -6.19
N MET A 325 26.22 11.06 -5.40
CA MET A 325 26.09 11.02 -3.95
C MET A 325 24.81 11.77 -3.61
N VAL A 326 23.70 11.07 -3.41
CA VAL A 326 22.49 11.72 -2.90
C VAL A 326 22.87 12.40 -1.60
N LEU A 327 22.50 13.69 -1.44
CA LEU A 327 22.63 14.39 -0.17
C LEU A 327 21.31 15.06 0.29
N ARG A 328 21.42 15.71 1.43
CA ARG A 328 20.59 16.71 2.09
C ARG A 328 21.50 17.63 2.92
N ARG A 329 20.88 18.56 3.65
CA ARG A 329 21.39 19.09 4.92
C ARG A 329 20.23 19.08 5.91
N LYS A 330 20.36 18.43 7.07
CA LYS A 330 19.30 17.52 7.58
C LYS A 330 19.85 16.56 8.65
N SER A 331 19.75 15.27 8.38
CA SER A 331 20.25 14.14 9.18
C SER A 331 21.26 13.06 8.45
N ARG A 332 21.06 11.85 7.79
CA ARG A 332 21.38 11.05 6.44
C ARG A 332 22.82 11.10 6.03
N ALA A 333 23.56 11.85 6.78
CA ALA A 333 24.90 12.20 6.56
C ALA A 333 25.71 10.92 6.58
N PHE A 334 26.58 10.87 5.62
CA PHE A 334 27.96 10.70 5.94
C PHE A 334 28.27 11.98 6.75
N ALA A 335 28.22 11.89 8.08
CA ALA A 335 28.55 12.91 9.07
C ALA A 335 29.89 13.56 8.73
N ASN A 336 30.76 12.74 8.17
CA ASN A 336 31.94 13.07 7.40
C ASN A 336 31.67 13.24 5.89
N GLU A 337 30.70 14.06 5.50
CA GLU A 337 30.27 14.25 4.09
C GLU A 337 31.46 14.62 3.22
N ALA A 338 32.26 15.57 3.70
CA ALA A 338 33.46 16.03 3.01
C ALA A 338 34.49 14.91 2.82
N GLU A 339 34.65 13.99 3.80
CA GLU A 339 35.57 12.87 3.69
C GLU A 339 35.05 11.80 2.72
N ALA A 340 33.74 11.53 2.73
CA ALA A 340 33.10 10.58 1.81
C ALA A 340 33.10 11.09 0.36
N VAL A 341 32.82 12.39 0.15
CA VAL A 341 32.95 13.06 -1.15
C VAL A 341 34.42 13.07 -1.61
N ALA A 342 35.36 13.39 -0.72
CA ALA A 342 36.79 13.33 -1.03
C ALA A 342 37.23 11.91 -1.42
N ALA A 343 36.84 10.88 -0.64
CA ALA A 343 37.15 9.48 -0.91
C ALA A 343 36.64 9.01 -2.28
N ALA A 344 35.42 9.37 -2.66
CA ALA A 344 34.88 9.09 -3.99
C ALA A 344 35.63 9.85 -5.10
N THR A 345 36.01 11.10 -4.84
CA THR A 345 36.77 11.95 -5.78
C THR A 345 38.20 11.45 -5.99
N ASP A 346 38.87 10.99 -4.92
CA ASP A 346 40.22 10.41 -4.91
C ASP A 346 40.29 9.10 -5.69
N ILE A 347 39.26 8.26 -5.57
CA ILE A 347 39.11 7.02 -6.36
C ILE A 347 38.97 7.35 -7.86
N GLY A 348 38.45 8.54 -8.18
CA GLY A 348 38.39 9.08 -9.52
C GLY A 348 36.99 9.19 -10.10
N PHE A 349 35.94 9.14 -9.29
CA PHE A 349 34.58 9.50 -9.72
C PHE A 349 34.47 11.02 -9.96
N GLU A 350 33.50 11.44 -10.76
CA GLU A 350 32.92 12.78 -10.67
C GLU A 350 31.75 12.71 -9.67
N VAL A 351 31.87 13.39 -8.53
CA VAL A 351 30.85 13.31 -7.48
C VAL A 351 29.77 14.36 -7.69
N VAL A 352 28.59 13.91 -8.10
CA VAL A 352 27.41 14.74 -8.29
C VAL A 352 26.62 14.77 -6.98
N LEU A 353 26.43 15.97 -6.42
CA LEU A 353 25.75 16.15 -5.13
C LEU A 353 24.22 16.15 -5.34
N GLY A 354 23.57 15.04 -4.99
CA GLY A 354 22.19 14.73 -5.37
C GLY A 354 21.14 15.44 -4.53
N ALA A 355 20.72 16.63 -5.00
CA ALA A 355 19.91 17.60 -4.26
C ALA A 355 18.47 17.78 -4.78
N PRO A 356 17.54 18.27 -3.95
CA PRO A 356 16.29 18.94 -4.32
C PRO A 356 16.37 20.39 -4.79
N GLU A 357 17.48 21.09 -4.53
CA GLU A 357 17.83 22.28 -5.29
C GLU A 357 18.15 21.91 -6.77
N ALA A 358 18.13 20.61 -7.10
CA ALA A 358 17.53 20.09 -8.32
C ALA A 358 16.14 19.43 -8.08
N MET A 359 15.98 18.23 -7.49
CA MET A 359 14.72 17.40 -7.50
C MET A 359 13.38 18.02 -7.06
N SER A 360 13.31 19.20 -6.46
CA SER A 360 12.03 19.91 -6.41
C SER A 360 11.55 20.28 -7.83
N ASP A 361 12.49 20.63 -8.72
CA ASP A 361 12.42 20.45 -10.17
C ASP A 361 12.76 19.00 -10.55
N MET A 362 11.71 18.21 -10.75
CA MET A 362 11.84 16.82 -11.15
C MET A 362 12.33 16.60 -12.58
N VAL A 363 12.16 17.57 -13.50
CA VAL A 363 12.63 17.40 -14.88
C VAL A 363 14.16 17.42 -14.85
N ARG A 364 14.72 18.49 -14.29
CA ARG A 364 16.17 18.68 -14.18
C ARG A 364 16.84 17.60 -13.34
N PHE A 365 16.21 17.11 -12.27
CA PHE A 365 16.85 16.04 -11.48
C PHE A 365 16.73 14.66 -12.10
N ALA A 366 15.67 14.37 -12.84
CA ALA A 366 15.61 13.13 -13.62
C ALA A 366 16.76 13.09 -14.64
N GLU A 367 17.07 14.21 -15.31
CA GLU A 367 18.25 14.34 -16.18
C GLU A 367 19.57 14.13 -15.40
N VAL A 368 19.73 14.79 -14.24
CA VAL A 368 20.92 14.63 -13.38
C VAL A 368 21.13 13.18 -12.97
N VAL A 369 20.10 12.47 -12.50
CA VAL A 369 20.26 11.06 -12.10
C VAL A 369 20.47 10.15 -13.30
N ASN A 370 19.78 10.39 -14.42
CA ASN A 370 20.01 9.64 -15.66
C ASN A 370 21.43 9.79 -16.20
N SER A 371 22.10 10.91 -15.90
CA SER A 371 23.48 11.17 -16.29
C SER A 371 24.55 10.50 -15.39
N CYS A 372 24.17 9.67 -14.41
CA CYS A 372 25.09 9.03 -13.46
C CYS A 372 25.22 7.50 -13.64
N ASP A 373 26.40 6.97 -13.30
CA ASP A 373 26.80 5.55 -13.38
C ASP A 373 26.63 4.83 -12.05
N VAL A 374 26.89 5.56 -10.96
CA VAL A 374 26.72 5.09 -9.58
C VAL A 374 25.78 6.04 -8.88
N MET A 375 24.90 5.49 -8.06
CA MET A 375 24.08 6.24 -7.13
C MET A 375 24.40 5.72 -5.75
N VAL A 376 25.27 6.41 -5.03
CA VAL A 376 25.40 6.18 -3.60
C VAL A 376 24.47 7.13 -2.89
N GLY A 377 23.67 6.54 -2.03
CA GLY A 377 22.98 7.29 -1.02
C GLY A 377 22.76 6.35 0.13
N VAL A 378 22.26 6.91 1.19
CA VAL A 378 21.74 6.06 2.23
C VAL A 378 20.41 5.56 1.73
N HIS A 379 20.02 4.35 2.13
CA HIS A 379 18.63 3.93 2.07
C HIS A 379 17.68 5.09 2.42
N GLY A 380 17.10 5.77 1.42
CA GLY A 380 16.55 7.10 1.64
C GLY A 380 16.07 7.92 0.46
N ALA A 381 15.31 9.00 0.73
CA ALA A 381 14.37 9.64 -0.18
C ALA A 381 14.79 10.15 -1.57
N GLY A 382 16.07 10.10 -1.90
CA GLY A 382 16.59 10.36 -3.21
C GLY A 382 16.84 9.06 -3.97
N LEU A 383 17.15 7.92 -3.33
CA LEU A 383 17.43 6.67 -4.05
C LEU A 383 16.30 6.18 -4.96
N THR A 384 15.03 6.59 -4.82
CA THR A 384 13.99 6.21 -5.82
C THR A 384 14.18 6.93 -7.15
N ASN A 385 15.02 7.95 -7.22
CA ASN A 385 15.51 8.44 -8.51
C ASN A 385 16.38 7.38 -9.23
N MET A 386 16.68 6.22 -8.61
CA MET A 386 17.13 5.00 -9.30
C MET A 386 16.27 4.65 -10.53
N VAL A 387 14.98 4.97 -10.52
CA VAL A 387 14.11 4.78 -11.70
C VAL A 387 14.59 5.59 -12.90
N PHE A 388 15.19 6.76 -12.66
CA PHE A 388 15.76 7.65 -13.68
C PHE A 388 17.22 7.35 -14.01
N LEU A 389 17.96 6.58 -13.19
CA LEU A 389 19.27 6.05 -13.59
C LEU A 389 19.17 5.37 -14.97
N PRO A 390 20.29 5.14 -15.67
CA PRO A 390 20.30 4.18 -16.76
C PRO A 390 20.26 2.72 -16.22
N ARG A 391 20.13 1.74 -17.11
CA ARG A 391 20.36 0.32 -16.84
C ARG A 391 21.83 0.06 -16.50
N ASN A 392 22.13 -1.04 -15.81
CA ASN A 392 23.47 -1.43 -15.33
C ASN A 392 24.14 -0.47 -14.33
N ALA A 393 23.58 0.71 -14.07
CA ALA A 393 24.06 1.61 -13.03
C ALA A 393 24.02 0.93 -11.65
N THR A 394 24.95 1.30 -10.77
CA THR A 394 25.06 0.71 -9.44
C THR A 394 24.37 1.57 -8.40
N LEU A 395 23.29 1.06 -7.80
CA LEU A 395 22.73 1.60 -6.58
C LEU A 395 23.55 1.07 -5.39
N VAL A 396 24.37 1.94 -4.79
CA VAL A 396 24.95 1.69 -3.48
C VAL A 396 23.97 2.18 -2.44
N GLN A 397 23.23 1.24 -1.88
CA GLN A 397 22.47 1.46 -0.67
C GLN A 397 23.42 1.35 0.51
N VAL A 398 23.84 2.48 1.06
CA VAL A 398 24.32 2.46 2.44
C VAL A 398 23.12 2.09 3.30
N VAL A 399 23.20 0.89 3.86
CA VAL A 399 22.26 0.39 4.84
C VAL A 399 22.45 1.21 6.12
N PRO A 400 21.37 1.69 6.71
CA PRO A 400 21.37 2.21 8.07
C PRO A 400 21.65 1.07 9.06
N TRP A 401 22.73 1.17 9.86
CA TRP A 401 23.26 0.13 10.76
C TRP A 401 22.22 -0.79 11.45
N GLY A 402 22.55 -2.06 11.72
CA GLY A 402 21.84 -2.92 12.70
C GLY A 402 20.81 -3.90 12.11
N ASP A 403 21.25 -5.06 11.61
CA ASP A 403 20.44 -6.05 10.87
C ASP A 403 19.44 -5.43 9.88
N MET A 404 19.92 -4.48 9.10
CA MET A 404 19.11 -3.80 8.10
C MET A 404 18.84 -4.65 6.85
N SER A 405 18.97 -5.95 6.95
CA SER A 405 19.42 -6.68 5.78
C SER A 405 18.29 -6.85 4.75
N TRP A 406 17.05 -6.98 5.23
CA TRP A 406 15.94 -7.52 4.43
C TRP A 406 15.01 -6.47 3.80
N GLY A 407 14.64 -5.40 4.49
CA GLY A 407 13.78 -4.35 3.91
C GLY A 407 14.51 -3.09 3.39
N SER A 408 15.83 -2.98 3.60
CA SER A 408 16.65 -2.25 2.62
C SER A 408 16.57 -2.97 1.29
N ASN A 409 16.96 -4.24 1.30
CA ASN A 409 16.93 -5.09 0.14
C ASN A 409 15.56 -5.08 -0.56
N ALA A 410 14.44 -5.43 0.07
CA ALA A 410 13.20 -5.57 -0.70
C ALA A 410 12.65 -4.23 -1.27
N ALA A 411 13.13 -3.05 -0.79
CA ALA A 411 12.65 -1.76 -1.24
C ALA A 411 13.57 -1.13 -2.29
N PHE A 412 14.84 -1.55 -2.32
CA PHE A 412 15.89 -1.03 -3.21
C PHE A 412 16.77 -2.10 -3.84
N GLY A 413 17.15 -3.14 -3.11
CA GLY A 413 17.87 -4.31 -3.63
C GLY A 413 17.07 -5.15 -4.61
N ALA A 414 16.00 -5.83 -4.17
CA ALA A 414 15.14 -6.61 -5.05
C ALA A 414 14.55 -5.76 -6.21
N PRO A 415 14.12 -4.50 -5.98
CA PRO A 415 13.71 -3.62 -7.07
C PRO A 415 14.84 -3.15 -8.00
N SER A 416 16.09 -3.08 -7.53
CA SER A 416 17.23 -2.84 -8.44
C SER A 416 17.31 -3.97 -9.47
N ALA A 417 17.13 -5.23 -9.05
CA ALA A 417 17.10 -6.35 -9.97
C ALA A 417 15.94 -6.24 -10.98
N ASP A 418 14.72 -5.93 -10.54
CA ASP A 418 13.56 -5.73 -11.43
C ASP A 418 13.76 -4.59 -12.45
N MET A 419 14.49 -3.55 -12.03
CA MET A 419 14.82 -2.42 -12.88
C MET A 419 15.95 -2.69 -13.86
N GLY A 420 16.79 -3.71 -13.65
CA GLY A 420 18.05 -3.88 -14.37
C GLY A 420 19.13 -2.90 -13.89
N LEU A 421 19.28 -2.79 -12.58
CA LEU A 421 20.34 -2.06 -11.86
C LEU A 421 21.19 -3.05 -11.07
N ARG A 422 22.45 -2.68 -10.82
CA ARG A 422 23.32 -3.40 -9.90
C ARG A 422 23.07 -2.87 -8.49
N TYR A 423 23.07 -3.74 -7.49
CA TYR A 423 22.83 -3.38 -6.09
C TYR A 423 24.05 -3.70 -5.24
N VAL A 424 24.44 -2.76 -4.39
CA VAL A 424 25.45 -2.96 -3.35
C VAL A 424 24.87 -2.49 -2.02
N GLN A 425 24.74 -3.42 -1.08
CA GLN A 425 24.40 -3.13 0.31
C GLN A 425 25.69 -2.85 1.07
N TYR A 426 25.90 -1.60 1.47
CA TYR A 426 26.99 -1.25 2.39
C TYR A 426 26.41 -1.30 3.80
N GLU A 427 26.77 -2.31 4.58
CA GLU A 427 26.39 -2.40 5.98
C GLU A 427 27.43 -1.70 6.86
N PRO A 428 27.07 -0.59 7.55
CA PRO A 428 27.95 0.01 8.53
C PRO A 428 28.17 -0.97 9.67
N THR A 429 29.25 -0.82 10.42
CA THR A 429 29.37 -1.46 11.75
C THR A 429 28.98 -0.49 12.85
N ALA A 430 28.86 -1.01 14.07
CA ALA A 430 29.05 -0.36 15.37
C ALA A 430 29.97 0.90 15.43
N GLU A 431 30.99 1.02 14.58
CA GLU A 431 31.92 2.16 14.59
C GLU A 431 31.59 3.25 13.57
N GLU A 432 30.89 2.94 12.49
CA GLU A 432 30.76 3.79 11.30
C GLU A 432 29.74 4.90 11.42
N THR A 433 29.59 5.34 12.64
CA THR A 433 28.32 5.77 13.12
C THR A 433 28.64 6.44 14.43
N THR A 434 28.30 7.72 14.57
CA THR A 434 28.51 8.46 15.81
C THR A 434 27.56 8.03 16.93
N LEU A 435 27.01 6.81 16.76
CA LEU A 435 26.56 5.77 17.68
C LEU A 435 27.60 5.53 18.81
N LYS A 436 28.36 6.52 19.33
CA LYS A 436 29.57 6.21 20.15
C LYS A 436 30.40 7.25 20.97
N TYR A 437 30.17 8.57 20.97
CA TYR A 437 31.16 9.59 21.36
C TYR A 437 31.50 9.86 22.86
N ILE A 438 30.63 10.07 23.85
CA ILE A 438 29.17 10.20 23.88
C ILE A 438 28.58 9.55 25.15
N TYR A 439 27.61 8.63 25.01
CA TYR A 439 27.11 7.75 26.10
C TYR A 439 27.66 6.29 25.90
N PRO A 440 26.97 5.13 26.12
CA PRO A 440 27.70 3.93 26.56
C PRO A 440 27.83 2.75 25.55
N ARG A 441 29.06 2.25 25.39
CA ARG A 441 29.40 1.09 24.54
C ARG A 441 28.77 -0.26 24.91
N ASP A 442 28.19 -0.41 26.10
CA ASP A 442 27.36 -1.57 26.45
C ASP A 442 25.94 -1.48 25.90
N HIS A 443 25.51 -0.25 25.59
CA HIS A 443 24.16 0.25 25.39
C HIS A 443 23.86 0.41 23.91
N ALA A 444 22.59 0.37 23.60
CA ALA A 444 22.26 -0.97 23.20
C ALA A 444 22.52 -1.28 21.78
N VAL A 445 22.68 -0.38 20.87
CA VAL A 445 22.77 -0.69 19.43
C VAL A 445 23.97 -1.59 18.94
N PHE A 446 24.35 -2.70 19.59
CA PHE A 446 25.61 -3.46 19.44
C PHE A 446 25.59 -5.03 19.63
N THR A 447 24.76 -5.69 20.46
CA THR A 447 25.01 -7.07 21.02
C THR A 447 23.82 -8.01 21.31
N ASP A 448 22.58 -7.58 21.17
CA ASP A 448 21.37 -8.39 21.03
C ASP A 448 20.60 -7.59 20.04
N ILE A 449 21.08 -7.67 18.81
CA ILE A 449 20.59 -6.77 17.79
C ILE A 449 19.07 -6.99 17.78
N ALA A 450 18.55 -8.17 18.05
CA ALA A 450 17.20 -8.28 18.58
C ALA A 450 16.81 -7.57 19.96
N SER A 451 16.83 -6.22 20.12
CA SER A 451 16.52 -5.43 21.36
C SER A 451 15.42 -4.30 21.46
N ILE A 452 14.66 -3.80 20.44
CA ILE A 452 13.42 -2.91 20.56
C ILE A 452 12.05 -3.25 19.79
N HIS A 453 11.90 -4.09 18.72
CA HIS A 453 10.78 -4.41 17.69
C HIS A 453 9.42 -4.33 18.24
N ARG A 454 8.89 -5.42 18.82
CA ARG A 454 7.56 -5.74 19.35
C ARG A 454 6.83 -4.63 20.15
N GLN A 455 7.10 -3.33 19.93
CA GLN A 455 6.84 -2.13 20.73
C GLN A 455 6.31 -0.85 19.98
N GLY A 456 5.71 -0.95 18.78
CA GLY A 456 5.61 0.10 17.71
C GLY A 456 4.77 -0.15 16.39
N TYR A 457 5.23 -0.27 15.13
CA TYR A 457 6.28 0.37 14.31
C TYR A 457 6.47 1.86 14.59
N GLY A 458 6.41 2.31 15.87
CA GLY A 458 6.41 3.66 16.43
C GLY A 458 7.47 4.23 17.35
N MET A 459 8.72 3.80 17.39
CA MET A 459 9.79 4.55 18.09
C MET A 459 11.09 4.50 17.28
N THR A 460 11.45 3.33 16.73
CA THR A 460 12.70 3.12 15.99
C THR A 460 13.03 3.87 14.74
N TRP A 461 12.15 4.58 14.07
CA TRP A 461 12.62 5.35 12.95
C TRP A 461 13.28 6.61 13.46
N ALA A 462 12.77 7.24 14.51
CA ALA A 462 13.59 7.98 15.48
C ALA A 462 14.24 6.99 16.44
N ILE A 463 14.80 5.92 15.89
CA ILE A 463 16.07 5.41 16.34
C ILE A 463 17.03 4.86 15.25
N PHE A 464 16.73 4.42 14.00
CA PHE A 464 17.73 4.23 12.91
C PHE A 464 17.50 4.94 11.58
N LEU A 465 16.60 5.90 11.47
CA LEU A 465 16.62 6.73 10.27
C LEU A 465 16.30 8.16 10.58
N ASN A 466 15.10 8.44 11.11
CA ASN A 466 14.97 9.66 11.87
C ASN A 466 16.10 9.81 12.89
N GLY A 467 16.52 8.78 13.67
CA GLY A 467 17.90 8.40 14.13
C GLY A 467 18.75 9.23 15.18
N GLN A 468 20.09 9.59 15.36
CA GLN A 468 21.55 9.21 15.03
C GLN A 468 22.73 9.88 13.95
N ASN A 469 23.95 10.55 14.06
CA ASN A 469 25.00 10.79 12.90
C ASN A 469 25.87 9.65 12.20
N ILE A 470 25.78 9.28 10.90
CA ILE A 470 26.67 8.18 10.33
C ILE A 470 28.07 8.66 9.99
N THR A 471 29.14 8.06 10.48
CA THR A 471 30.51 8.37 10.03
C THR A 471 31.07 7.20 9.25
N LEU A 472 30.94 7.19 7.92
CA LEU A 472 31.47 6.09 7.09
C LEU A 472 32.93 5.81 7.46
N ASP A 473 33.26 4.54 7.68
CA ASP A 473 34.66 4.09 7.73
C ASP A 473 35.22 4.33 6.33
N ILE A 474 36.05 5.35 6.21
CA ILE A 474 36.50 5.84 4.91
C ILE A 474 37.36 4.78 4.18
N ASP A 475 38.05 3.89 4.90
CA ASP A 475 38.83 2.82 4.26
C ASP A 475 37.93 1.69 3.75
N ARG A 476 36.90 1.29 4.50
CA ARG A 476 35.89 0.31 4.04
C ARG A 476 34.99 0.87 2.94
N TYR A 477 34.59 2.13 3.05
CA TYR A 477 33.87 2.85 2.00
C TYR A 477 34.71 2.99 0.73
N ARG A 478 36.01 3.30 0.86
CA ARG A 478 36.96 3.27 -0.26
C ARG A 478 37.05 1.88 -0.88
N GLY A 479 37.15 0.82 -0.08
CA GLY A 479 37.19 -0.57 -0.58
C GLY A 479 35.97 -0.94 -1.42
N VAL A 480 34.77 -0.57 -0.98
CA VAL A 480 33.52 -0.80 -1.74
C VAL A 480 33.46 0.09 -2.99
N LEU A 481 33.80 1.37 -2.89
CA LEU A 481 33.83 2.26 -4.05
C LEU A 481 34.91 1.88 -5.08
N GLN A 482 36.04 1.31 -4.66
CA GLN A 482 37.10 0.84 -5.57
C GLN A 482 36.60 -0.34 -6.43
N GLN A 483 35.91 -1.31 -5.84
CA GLN A 483 35.31 -2.43 -6.59
C GLN A 483 34.32 -1.91 -7.65
N ILE A 484 33.44 -0.98 -7.26
CA ILE A 484 32.48 -0.36 -8.18
C ILE A 484 33.17 0.49 -9.24
N TYR A 485 34.27 1.18 -8.89
CA TYR A 485 35.05 1.99 -9.83
C TYR A 485 35.72 1.14 -10.90
N HIS A 486 36.31 0.00 -10.53
CA HIS A 486 36.89 -0.96 -11.48
C HIS A 486 35.85 -1.44 -12.50
N ASP A 487 34.61 -1.70 -12.06
CA ASP A 487 33.49 -2.07 -12.92
C ASP A 487 32.90 -0.89 -13.72
N SER A 488 33.23 0.35 -13.34
CA SER A 488 32.73 1.59 -13.97
C SER A 488 33.72 2.25 -14.94
N VAL A 489 34.91 1.67 -15.15
CA VAL A 489 35.91 2.16 -16.12
C VAL A 489 36.36 1.04 -17.05
N MET A 490 36.68 1.37 -18.30
CA MET A 490 37.29 0.39 -19.19
C MET A 490 38.69 0.00 -18.70
N ALA A 491 38.99 -1.30 -18.70
CA ALA A 491 40.31 -1.82 -18.36
C ALA A 491 41.37 -1.22 -19.28
N ASN A 492 42.43 -0.66 -18.69
CA ASN A 492 43.44 0.09 -19.42
C ASN A 492 44.31 -0.89 -20.26
N PRO A 493 44.35 -0.82 -21.61
CA PRO A 493 45.00 -1.82 -22.45
C PRO A 493 46.52 -1.97 -22.22
N SER A 494 47.15 -1.02 -21.53
CA SER A 494 48.59 -0.96 -21.27
C SER A 494 49.09 -1.87 -20.14
N PHE A 495 48.23 -2.66 -19.48
CA PHE A 495 48.61 -3.54 -18.37
C PHE A 495 48.06 -4.98 -18.52
N ASN A 496 48.32 -5.63 -19.67
CA ASN A 496 48.46 -7.09 -19.77
C ASN A 496 49.11 -7.49 -21.11
N SER A 497 50.40 -7.22 -21.27
CA SER A 497 51.16 -7.51 -22.49
C SER A 497 51.81 -8.91 -22.47
N VAL A 498 51.00 -9.98 -22.58
CA VAL A 498 51.50 -11.34 -22.87
C VAL A 498 50.56 -12.07 -23.83
N ALA A 499 51.13 -12.51 -24.97
CA ALA A 499 50.60 -13.50 -25.91
C ALA A 499 49.14 -13.36 -26.40
N ALA A 500 48.95 -12.64 -27.51
CA ALA A 500 47.84 -12.90 -28.43
C ALA A 500 48.15 -14.09 -29.35
N VAL A 501 47.11 -14.78 -29.83
CA VAL A 501 47.14 -15.64 -31.02
C VAL A 501 45.95 -15.22 -31.89
N GLU A 502 46.17 -15.10 -33.20
CA GLU A 502 45.31 -14.32 -34.10
C GLU A 502 44.09 -15.10 -34.64
N ALA A 503 43.07 -14.35 -35.06
CA ALA A 503 42.02 -14.81 -35.96
C ALA A 503 41.94 -13.85 -37.18
N PRO A 504 41.96 -14.35 -38.43
CA PRO A 504 41.93 -13.48 -39.63
C PRO A 504 40.57 -12.76 -39.84
N PRO A 505 40.55 -11.66 -40.63
CA PRO A 505 39.42 -10.71 -40.67
C PRO A 505 38.33 -11.02 -41.70
N SER A 506 37.20 -10.33 -41.55
CA SER A 506 36.02 -10.34 -42.43
C SER A 506 36.20 -9.52 -43.72
N PRO A 507 35.46 -9.84 -44.81
CA PRO A 507 35.06 -8.89 -45.85
C PRO A 507 33.71 -8.21 -45.51
N ALA A 508 33.36 -7.11 -46.19
CA ALA A 508 32.21 -6.28 -45.81
C ALA A 508 31.41 -5.64 -46.97
N SER A 509 30.13 -5.36 -46.68
CA SER A 509 29.29 -4.27 -47.25
C SER A 509 28.71 -4.40 -48.68
N THR A 510 27.86 -3.41 -49.02
CA THR A 510 27.03 -3.22 -50.23
C THR A 510 25.83 -4.19 -50.39
N GLY A 511 24.58 -3.75 -50.64
CA GLY A 511 23.93 -2.44 -50.42
C GLY A 511 23.08 -1.93 -51.58
N GLU A 512 21.81 -1.53 -51.33
CA GLU A 512 20.96 -0.74 -52.25
C GLU A 512 19.66 -0.22 -51.56
N THR A 513 19.09 0.89 -52.06
CA THR A 513 17.83 1.58 -51.60
C THR A 513 17.33 2.55 -52.70
N PRO A 514 16.16 3.21 -52.62
CA PRO A 514 14.86 2.90 -51.97
C PRO A 514 13.64 3.00 -52.95
N GLY A 515 12.41 2.78 -52.46
CA GLY A 515 11.14 3.05 -53.16
C GLY A 515 10.06 3.58 -52.20
N ALA A 516 9.06 4.34 -52.68
CA ALA A 516 8.29 5.28 -51.85
C ALA A 516 6.77 5.01 -51.69
N VAL A 517 6.31 5.14 -50.43
CA VAL A 517 5.09 5.87 -49.95
C VAL A 517 3.78 5.79 -50.75
N LEU A 518 2.71 5.28 -50.12
CA LEU A 518 1.45 6.04 -49.85
C LEU A 518 0.44 5.25 -48.98
N ASP A 519 -0.38 5.97 -48.20
CA ASP A 519 -1.51 5.46 -47.40
C ASP A 519 -2.82 5.39 -48.21
N ALA A 520 -3.76 4.52 -47.81
CA ALA A 520 -5.19 4.86 -47.59
C ALA A 520 -6.02 3.64 -47.11
N ASN A 521 -7.24 3.92 -46.63
CA ASN A 521 -8.16 2.97 -45.98
C ASN A 521 -9.34 2.53 -46.87
N ARG A 522 -10.06 1.49 -46.42
CA ARG A 522 -11.35 0.92 -46.91
C ARG A 522 -11.35 0.15 -48.24
N ASP A 523 -11.87 -1.09 -48.17
CA ASP A 523 -13.20 -1.36 -48.72
C ASP A 523 -13.90 -2.54 -48.01
N LEU A 524 -15.22 -2.75 -48.22
CA LEU A 524 -16.01 -3.76 -47.48
C LEU A 524 -17.32 -4.14 -48.23
N GLN A 525 -17.43 -5.36 -48.82
CA GLN A 525 -18.69 -6.14 -48.93
C GLN A 525 -18.63 -7.45 -49.78
N ASN A 526 -19.59 -8.36 -49.48
CA ASN A 526 -20.18 -9.41 -50.36
C ASN A 526 -19.32 -10.64 -50.77
N GLU A 527 -19.87 -11.85 -51.05
CA GLU A 527 -21.27 -12.38 -50.96
C GLU A 527 -21.32 -13.69 -50.09
N LYS A 528 -22.41 -14.19 -49.45
CA LYS A 528 -23.88 -13.90 -49.38
C LYS A 528 -24.78 -14.99 -50.03
N GLY A 529 -25.58 -15.68 -49.21
CA GLY A 529 -26.53 -16.76 -49.53
C GLY A 529 -26.84 -17.57 -48.25
N LEU A 530 -28.02 -18.15 -47.99
CA LEU A 530 -29.21 -18.42 -48.82
C LEU A 530 -30.52 -17.88 -48.15
N LEU A 531 -31.68 -18.05 -48.79
CA LEU A 531 -32.95 -17.38 -48.46
C LEU A 531 -34.01 -18.22 -47.72
N ALA A 532 -34.94 -17.47 -47.13
CA ALA A 532 -36.12 -17.84 -46.33
C ALA A 532 -37.13 -18.86 -46.90
N MET A 533 -37.98 -19.38 -46.01
CA MET A 533 -39.41 -19.61 -46.25
C MET A 533 -40.22 -19.49 -44.93
N ASN A 534 -41.52 -19.19 -45.03
CA ASN A 534 -42.39 -18.92 -43.87
C ASN A 534 -43.89 -19.18 -44.19
N THR A 535 -44.49 -20.19 -43.56
CA THR A 535 -45.95 -20.47 -43.51
C THR A 535 -46.26 -21.33 -42.28
N GLY A 536 -47.31 -21.01 -41.52
CA GLY A 536 -47.66 -21.70 -40.26
C GLY A 536 -48.86 -22.65 -40.34
N LEU A 537 -49.14 -23.31 -39.21
CA LEU A 537 -50.34 -24.14 -38.94
C LEU A 537 -50.61 -24.17 -37.42
N ASP A 538 -51.86 -24.40 -37.02
CA ASP A 538 -52.26 -24.50 -35.60
C ASP A 538 -51.79 -25.80 -34.93
N GLY A 539 -51.52 -25.76 -33.62
CA GLY A 539 -51.13 -26.94 -32.84
C GLY A 539 -51.20 -26.74 -31.33
N SER A 540 -51.92 -27.63 -30.64
CA SER A 540 -52.11 -27.62 -29.19
C SER A 540 -50.81 -27.82 -28.39
N SER A 541 -50.78 -27.23 -27.20
CA SER A 541 -49.79 -27.36 -26.13
C SER A 541 -49.28 -28.79 -25.85
N ILE A 542 -47.96 -28.94 -25.75
CA ILE A 542 -47.23 -29.90 -24.89
C ILE A 542 -45.85 -29.30 -24.57
N LYS A 543 -45.21 -29.76 -23.48
CA LYS A 543 -43.99 -29.17 -22.89
C LYS A 543 -42.71 -29.41 -23.72
N SER A 544 -41.77 -28.49 -23.58
CA SER A 544 -40.32 -28.76 -23.66
C SER A 544 -39.58 -27.88 -22.65
N ASP A 545 -38.62 -28.44 -21.93
CA ASP A 545 -38.02 -27.80 -20.76
C ASP A 545 -36.99 -26.70 -21.11
N VAL A 546 -36.99 -25.62 -20.32
CA VAL A 546 -35.86 -24.68 -20.22
C VAL A 546 -35.32 -24.82 -18.81
N VAL A 547 -34.21 -25.56 -18.67
CA VAL A 547 -33.57 -25.82 -17.38
C VAL A 547 -33.00 -24.53 -16.82
N ALA A 548 -33.34 -24.21 -15.56
CA ALA A 548 -32.80 -23.04 -14.88
C ALA A 548 -31.26 -23.16 -14.70
N PRO A 549 -30.50 -22.04 -14.74
CA PRO A 549 -29.05 -22.08 -14.53
C PRO A 549 -28.69 -22.75 -13.19
N ARG A 550 -27.88 -23.81 -13.25
CA ARG A 550 -27.46 -24.59 -12.07
C ARG A 550 -26.29 -23.90 -11.36
N SER A 551 -26.34 -23.86 -10.04
CA SER A 551 -25.38 -23.09 -9.24
C SER A 551 -24.01 -23.78 -9.15
N LYS A 552 -22.95 -23.03 -9.41
CA LYS A 552 -21.54 -23.45 -9.29
C LYS A 552 -20.97 -23.07 -7.93
N SER A 553 -20.05 -23.87 -7.40
CA SER A 553 -19.31 -23.53 -6.18
C SER A 553 -17.90 -24.11 -6.19
N ILE A 554 -16.96 -23.32 -5.72
CA ILE A 554 -15.54 -23.65 -5.55
C ILE A 554 -15.18 -23.27 -4.12
N CYS A 555 -14.55 -24.17 -3.38
CA CYS A 555 -14.02 -23.87 -2.06
C CYS A 555 -12.53 -24.22 -2.02
N ASP A 556 -11.74 -23.39 -1.34
CA ASP A 556 -10.32 -23.62 -1.12
C ASP A 556 -10.05 -23.63 0.39
N PHE A 557 -9.48 -24.75 0.83
CA PHE A 557 -9.06 -25.02 2.20
C PHE A 557 -7.55 -25.36 2.28
N SER A 558 -6.80 -25.10 1.21
CA SER A 558 -5.38 -25.45 1.09
C SER A 558 -4.44 -24.44 1.76
N SER A 559 -4.89 -23.20 1.95
CA SER A 559 -4.12 -22.17 2.65
C SER A 559 -4.04 -22.43 4.15
N GLU A 560 -2.87 -22.15 4.74
CA GLU A 560 -2.65 -22.14 6.19
C GLU A 560 -3.24 -20.89 6.87
N ARG A 561 -3.53 -19.83 6.09
CA ARG A 561 -4.00 -18.54 6.61
C ARG A 561 -5.52 -18.39 6.59
N MET A 562 -6.24 -19.08 5.71
CA MET A 562 -7.64 -18.79 5.40
C MET A 562 -8.37 -20.01 4.82
N ASP A 563 -9.69 -20.00 4.95
CA ASP A 563 -10.62 -20.89 4.25
C ASP A 563 -11.64 -20.03 3.50
N ILE A 564 -11.94 -20.40 2.26
CA ILE A 564 -12.86 -19.65 1.40
C ILE A 564 -13.82 -20.55 0.62
N CYS A 565 -15.01 -20.05 0.34
CA CYS A 565 -15.93 -20.61 -0.64
C CYS A 565 -16.51 -19.51 -1.53
N ALA A 566 -16.33 -19.62 -2.84
CA ALA A 566 -17.01 -18.82 -3.85
C ALA A 566 -18.12 -19.65 -4.51
N MET A 567 -19.34 -19.14 -4.49
CA MET A 567 -20.56 -19.76 -5.04
C MET A 567 -21.18 -18.83 -6.06
N GLN A 568 -21.86 -19.33 -7.10
CA GLN A 568 -22.51 -18.58 -8.19
C GLN A 568 -23.79 -19.29 -8.65
N GLY A 569 -24.87 -18.57 -8.93
CA GLY A 569 -26.22 -19.11 -9.17
C GLY A 569 -27.20 -18.68 -8.08
N ASP A 570 -28.30 -19.38 -7.86
CA ASP A 570 -29.26 -19.06 -6.76
C ASP A 570 -28.62 -19.38 -5.40
N VAL A 571 -28.02 -18.35 -4.78
CA VAL A 571 -27.45 -18.41 -3.44
C VAL A 571 -28.28 -17.52 -2.50
N ARG A 572 -28.52 -17.99 -1.27
CA ARG A 572 -29.39 -17.30 -0.31
C ARG A 572 -28.75 -17.30 1.06
N MET A 573 -28.83 -16.20 1.80
CA MET A 573 -28.29 -16.14 3.17
C MET A 573 -29.33 -15.69 4.20
N HIS A 574 -29.14 -16.16 5.43
CA HIS A 574 -29.97 -15.80 6.57
C HIS A 574 -29.06 -15.55 7.80
N GLY A 575 -29.00 -14.29 8.22
CA GLY A 575 -28.03 -13.82 9.22
C GLY A 575 -28.19 -14.47 10.59
N LYS A 576 -29.40 -14.46 11.15
CA LYS A 576 -29.68 -15.06 12.48
C LYS A 576 -29.26 -16.54 12.62
N SER A 577 -29.17 -17.33 11.54
CA SER A 577 -28.66 -18.71 11.59
C SER A 577 -27.24 -18.89 11.01
N ALA A 578 -26.56 -17.81 10.61
CA ALA A 578 -25.26 -17.82 9.92
C ALA A 578 -25.21 -18.80 8.74
N THR A 579 -26.31 -18.90 7.97
CA THR A 579 -26.44 -19.95 6.94
C THR A 579 -26.47 -19.37 5.53
N VAL A 580 -25.71 -20.00 4.64
CA VAL A 580 -25.66 -19.77 3.20
C VAL A 580 -26.19 -21.01 2.49
N TYR A 581 -27.18 -20.86 1.61
CA TYR A 581 -27.82 -21.95 0.88
C TYR A 581 -27.47 -21.83 -0.60
N VAL A 582 -26.83 -22.85 -1.17
CA VAL A 582 -26.55 -22.97 -2.60
C VAL A 582 -27.65 -23.83 -3.22
N VAL A 583 -28.52 -23.21 -4.01
CA VAL A 583 -29.74 -23.85 -4.53
C VAL A 583 -29.50 -24.34 -5.95
N SER A 584 -30.04 -25.52 -6.31
CA SER A 584 -29.94 -26.10 -7.66
C SER A 584 -28.51 -26.30 -8.17
N SER A 585 -27.63 -26.86 -7.34
CA SER A 585 -26.22 -27.10 -7.65
C SER A 585 -25.97 -27.86 -8.96
N SER A 586 -24.88 -27.49 -9.65
CA SER A 586 -24.38 -28.17 -10.86
C SER A 586 -23.56 -29.41 -10.50
N ASP A 587 -23.43 -30.35 -11.45
CA ASP A 587 -22.64 -31.57 -11.25
C ASP A 587 -21.11 -31.29 -11.21
N ASP A 588 -20.68 -30.12 -11.70
CA ASP A 588 -19.29 -29.61 -11.62
C ASP A 588 -18.98 -28.90 -10.29
N SER A 589 -19.95 -28.79 -9.37
CA SER A 589 -19.82 -28.01 -8.14
C SER A 589 -19.08 -28.76 -7.04
N TYR A 590 -18.31 -28.05 -6.22
CA TYR A 590 -17.87 -28.58 -4.92
C TYR A 590 -19.07 -29.06 -4.12
N TRP A 591 -19.05 -30.35 -3.72
CA TRP A 591 -20.12 -30.98 -2.94
C TRP A 591 -19.51 -31.81 -1.78
N PRO A 592 -19.73 -31.43 -0.52
CA PRO A 592 -19.26 -32.19 0.65
C PRO A 592 -20.15 -33.40 0.95
N GLU A 593 -19.60 -34.47 1.51
CA GLU A 593 -20.35 -35.72 1.82
C GLU A 593 -21.60 -35.47 2.69
N ASN A 594 -21.50 -34.59 3.68
CA ASN A 594 -22.59 -34.22 4.59
C ASN A 594 -23.50 -33.09 4.04
N GLY A 595 -23.39 -32.73 2.76
CA GLY A 595 -24.16 -31.64 2.13
C GLY A 595 -23.92 -30.24 2.69
N THR A 596 -22.97 -30.10 3.63
CA THR A 596 -22.69 -28.89 4.40
C THR A 596 -21.19 -28.69 4.65
N VAL A 597 -20.77 -27.43 4.82
CA VAL A 597 -19.43 -26.98 5.24
C VAL A 597 -19.61 -25.90 6.31
N LYS A 598 -18.64 -25.77 7.22
CA LYS A 598 -18.49 -24.62 8.11
C LYS A 598 -17.19 -23.89 7.78
N ILE A 599 -17.24 -22.57 7.70
CA ILE A 599 -16.07 -21.69 7.59
C ILE A 599 -16.16 -20.65 8.70
N HIS A 600 -15.10 -20.48 9.48
CA HIS A 600 -14.88 -19.26 10.25
C HIS A 600 -14.34 -18.21 9.26
N PRO A 601 -15.08 -17.13 8.95
CA PRO A 601 -14.68 -16.25 7.85
C PRO A 601 -13.69 -15.18 8.34
N TYR A 602 -12.67 -15.64 9.06
CA TYR A 602 -11.62 -14.86 9.72
C TYR A 602 -10.23 -15.43 9.34
N PRO A 603 -9.29 -14.59 8.92
CA PRO A 603 -7.90 -14.98 8.61
C PRO A 603 -7.07 -15.30 9.85
N ARG A 604 -6.02 -16.11 9.70
CA ARG A 604 -5.34 -16.91 10.75
C ARG A 604 -6.10 -18.19 11.14
N LYS A 605 -6.51 -18.96 10.15
CA LYS A 605 -6.95 -20.36 10.30
C LYS A 605 -6.06 -21.22 11.23
N SER A 606 -4.74 -21.00 11.23
CA SER A 606 -3.79 -21.69 12.13
C SER A 606 -3.91 -21.33 13.62
N GLU A 607 -4.60 -20.24 13.99
CA GLU A 607 -4.73 -19.77 15.36
C GLU A 607 -6.00 -20.31 16.02
N GLU A 608 -6.04 -21.62 16.31
CA GLU A 608 -7.21 -22.34 16.87
C GLU A 608 -7.94 -21.57 17.99
N GLY A 609 -7.19 -21.04 18.96
CA GLY A 609 -7.73 -20.27 20.09
C GLY A 609 -8.36 -18.92 19.72
N THR A 610 -8.05 -18.37 18.55
CA THR A 610 -8.75 -17.21 17.97
C THR A 610 -9.98 -17.68 17.21
N MET A 611 -9.84 -18.72 16.37
CA MET A 611 -10.92 -19.23 15.52
C MET A 611 -12.10 -19.76 16.35
N HIS A 612 -11.86 -20.35 17.53
CA HIS A 612 -12.91 -20.72 18.49
C HIS A 612 -13.82 -19.56 18.94
N ALA A 613 -13.39 -18.30 18.81
CA ALA A 613 -14.16 -17.10 19.15
C ALA A 613 -14.75 -16.37 17.92
N ILE A 614 -14.60 -16.94 16.72
CA ILE A 614 -15.16 -16.43 15.46
C ILE A 614 -16.44 -17.21 15.14
N ARG A 615 -17.53 -16.51 14.78
CA ARG A 615 -18.79 -17.16 14.38
C ARG A 615 -18.61 -17.98 13.10
N GLU A 616 -18.91 -19.28 13.18
CA GLU A 616 -18.96 -20.16 12.01
C GLU A 616 -20.11 -19.76 11.08
N VAL A 617 -19.81 -19.61 9.80
CA VAL A 617 -20.78 -19.52 8.72
C VAL A 617 -20.95 -20.92 8.12
N THR A 618 -22.18 -21.43 8.15
CA THR A 618 -22.53 -22.74 7.60
C THR A 618 -23.01 -22.59 6.16
N ILE A 619 -22.41 -23.33 5.23
CA ILE A 619 -22.79 -23.37 3.82
C ILE A 619 -23.50 -24.71 3.56
N CYS A 620 -24.66 -24.67 2.92
CA CYS A 620 -25.58 -25.78 2.71
C CYS A 620 -25.89 -25.93 1.22
N TRP A 621 -25.69 -27.12 0.64
CA TRP A 621 -26.01 -27.42 -0.75
C TRP A 621 -27.35 -28.19 -0.92
N SER A 622 -28.06 -28.47 0.18
CA SER A 622 -29.41 -29.05 0.15
C SER A 622 -30.45 -28.01 -0.30
N GLY A 623 -30.85 -28.09 -1.57
CA GLY A 623 -31.86 -27.19 -2.16
C GLY A 623 -33.31 -27.44 -1.70
N LEU A 624 -33.59 -28.46 -0.88
CA LEU A 624 -34.94 -28.80 -0.41
C LEU A 624 -35.43 -27.86 0.70
N ASP A 625 -34.53 -27.44 1.59
CA ASP A 625 -34.84 -26.65 2.79
C ASP A 625 -34.47 -25.16 2.63
N ALA A 626 -34.02 -24.76 1.44
CA ALA A 626 -33.56 -23.41 1.16
C ALA A 626 -34.71 -22.37 1.26
N PRO A 627 -34.66 -21.43 2.21
CA PRO A 627 -35.80 -20.56 2.51
C PRO A 627 -36.07 -19.53 1.40
N GLN A 628 -37.28 -18.98 1.38
CA GLN A 628 -37.74 -18.05 0.34
C GLN A 628 -37.21 -16.63 0.55
N CYS A 629 -36.89 -15.97 -0.57
CA CYS A 629 -36.28 -14.65 -0.63
C CYS A 629 -37.17 -13.56 -0.05
N THR A 630 -36.78 -12.98 1.09
CA THR A 630 -37.40 -11.78 1.69
C THR A 630 -36.84 -10.48 1.11
N VAL A 631 -35.56 -10.49 0.69
CA VAL A 631 -34.97 -9.44 -0.15
C VAL A 631 -34.29 -10.14 -1.33
N THR A 632 -34.80 -9.93 -2.54
CA THR A 632 -33.99 -10.20 -3.74
C THR A 632 -33.22 -8.94 -4.05
N HIS A 633 -31.94 -9.14 -4.22
CA HIS A 633 -30.93 -8.21 -3.75
C HIS A 633 -29.81 -8.58 -4.71
N ASP A 634 -29.80 -7.89 -5.84
CA ASP A 634 -30.05 -8.58 -7.11
C ASP A 634 -28.91 -9.52 -7.60
N VAL A 635 -27.82 -9.62 -6.83
CA VAL A 635 -26.39 -9.61 -7.18
C VAL A 635 -25.53 -10.45 -5.99
N PRO A 636 -24.16 -10.77 -5.70
CA PRO A 636 -23.67 -11.43 -4.40
C PRO A 636 -22.61 -10.80 -3.39
N ALA A 637 -22.32 -11.43 -2.24
CA ALA A 637 -21.62 -10.87 -1.05
C ALA A 637 -20.18 -11.30 -0.91
N VAL A 638 -19.53 -10.68 0.09
CA VAL A 638 -18.53 -11.33 0.90
C VAL A 638 -18.93 -11.33 2.37
N VAL A 639 -18.91 -12.53 2.96
CA VAL A 639 -19.12 -12.76 4.38
C VAL A 639 -17.77 -12.83 5.07
N PHE A 640 -17.55 -11.95 6.05
CA PHE A 640 -16.32 -11.89 6.83
C PHE A 640 -16.57 -11.54 8.29
N SER A 641 -15.64 -11.89 9.17
CA SER A 641 -15.74 -11.61 10.61
C SER A 641 -15.04 -10.32 11.00
N THR A 642 -15.63 -9.57 11.94
CA THR A 642 -14.98 -8.43 12.62
C THR A 642 -14.59 -8.70 14.08
N GLY A 643 -14.56 -9.98 14.44
CA GLY A 643 -14.15 -10.49 15.75
C GLY A 643 -12.63 -10.57 15.92
N GLY A 644 -12.18 -11.59 16.65
CA GLY A 644 -10.76 -11.92 16.82
C GLY A 644 -9.91 -10.73 17.29
N PHE A 645 -8.85 -10.43 16.55
CA PHE A 645 -7.86 -9.42 16.93
C PHE A 645 -8.12 -8.01 16.37
N LEU A 646 -9.21 -7.77 15.63
CA LEU A 646 -9.39 -6.49 14.91
C LEU A 646 -9.57 -5.24 15.79
N ASN A 647 -9.62 -5.40 17.11
CA ASN A 647 -9.52 -4.27 18.05
C ASN A 647 -8.06 -3.77 18.22
N ASN A 648 -7.06 -4.62 17.97
CA ASN A 648 -5.68 -4.20 17.80
C ASN A 648 -5.49 -3.76 16.34
N PHE A 649 -5.17 -2.48 16.18
CA PHE A 649 -4.94 -1.85 14.90
C PHE A 649 -4.05 -2.71 13.97
N PHE A 650 -3.01 -3.44 14.45
CA PHE A 650 -2.16 -4.27 13.56
C PHE A 650 -2.93 -5.39 12.85
N HIS A 651 -3.79 -6.08 13.58
CA HIS A 651 -4.55 -7.24 13.09
C HIS A 651 -5.82 -6.82 12.37
N ALA A 652 -6.45 -5.75 12.85
CA ALA A 652 -7.43 -4.98 12.11
C ALA A 652 -6.95 -4.77 10.67
N MET A 653 -5.65 -4.48 10.49
CA MET A 653 -4.99 -4.55 9.19
C MET A 653 -4.76 -5.96 8.72
N THR A 654 -3.88 -6.73 9.35
CA THR A 654 -3.32 -7.92 8.71
C THR A 654 -4.24 -9.14 8.63
N ASP A 655 -5.40 -9.07 9.28
CA ASP A 655 -6.44 -10.10 9.34
C ASP A 655 -7.82 -9.52 8.99
N GLY A 656 -8.05 -8.23 9.24
CA GLY A 656 -9.26 -7.54 8.82
C GLY A 656 -9.14 -7.10 7.37
N LEU A 657 -8.44 -6.00 7.11
CA LEU A 657 -8.54 -5.33 5.81
C LEU A 657 -7.52 -5.73 4.77
N ILE A 658 -6.42 -6.34 5.17
CA ILE A 658 -5.64 -7.24 4.31
C ILE A 658 -6.62 -8.14 3.61
N PRO A 659 -7.31 -9.06 4.30
CA PRO A 659 -8.13 -10.04 3.59
C PRO A 659 -9.44 -9.42 3.13
N LEU A 660 -9.91 -8.35 3.78
CA LEU A 660 -11.18 -7.78 3.40
C LEU A 660 -11.17 -7.30 1.97
N PHE A 661 -10.37 -6.32 1.50
CA PHE A 661 -10.40 -6.06 0.05
C PHE A 661 -9.75 -7.15 -0.79
N ASN A 662 -8.86 -8.00 -0.21
CA ASN A 662 -8.45 -9.28 -0.82
C ASN A 662 -9.65 -10.16 -1.13
N THR A 663 -10.83 -9.74 -0.68
CA THR A 663 -12.12 -10.33 -0.90
C THR A 663 -13.24 -9.30 -1.08
N VAL A 664 -13.05 -7.97 -1.15
CA VAL A 664 -14.16 -6.98 -1.30
C VAL A 664 -13.85 -5.74 -2.15
N ARG A 665 -12.69 -5.69 -2.81
CA ARG A 665 -12.64 -4.99 -4.10
C ARG A 665 -13.48 -5.73 -5.13
N GLU A 666 -12.82 -6.62 -5.89
CA GLU A 666 -13.12 -7.19 -7.18
C GLU A 666 -14.14 -6.47 -7.95
N TYR A 667 -15.32 -6.85 -7.56
CA TYR A 667 -16.51 -6.12 -7.62
C TYR A 667 -16.26 -4.60 -7.36
N ASP A 668 -15.78 -3.81 -8.32
CA ASP A 668 -15.58 -2.34 -8.35
C ASP A 668 -16.67 -1.54 -7.64
N GLY A 669 -16.71 -1.36 -6.32
CA GLY A 669 -17.85 -0.67 -5.73
C GLY A 669 -19.12 -1.52 -5.91
N ARG A 670 -18.98 -2.84 -5.89
CA ARG A 670 -19.92 -3.85 -6.37
C ARG A 670 -20.16 -5.15 -5.49
N VAL A 671 -20.13 -5.20 -4.13
CA VAL A 671 -20.38 -6.31 -3.16
C VAL A 671 -21.14 -5.82 -1.92
N GLN A 672 -21.86 -6.70 -1.23
CA GLN A 672 -22.22 -6.46 0.17
C GLN A 672 -21.13 -6.92 1.11
N LEU A 673 -20.70 -6.03 2.00
CA LEU A 673 -20.11 -6.46 3.27
C LEU A 673 -21.17 -7.09 4.12
N VAL A 674 -21.09 -8.39 4.28
CA VAL A 674 -21.87 -9.11 5.27
C VAL A 674 -20.91 -9.40 6.42
N VAL A 675 -21.06 -8.65 7.51
CA VAL A 675 -20.19 -8.76 8.68
C VAL A 675 -20.85 -9.66 9.71
N THR A 676 -20.15 -10.74 10.03
CA THR A 676 -20.42 -11.55 11.23
C THR A 676 -19.45 -11.15 12.35
N ASP A 677 -19.77 -11.49 13.60
CA ASP A 677 -19.08 -10.97 14.79
C ASP A 677 -19.05 -9.42 14.77
N TYR A 678 -20.23 -8.81 14.60
CA TYR A 678 -20.38 -7.40 14.22
C TYR A 678 -19.89 -6.44 15.30
N ASN A 679 -18.67 -5.94 15.09
CA ASN A 679 -18.02 -5.03 16.00
C ASN A 679 -18.30 -3.59 15.56
N HIS A 680 -19.38 -2.98 16.08
CA HIS A 680 -19.71 -1.58 15.84
C HIS A 680 -18.51 -0.64 16.01
N LYS A 681 -17.63 -0.85 16.99
CA LYS A 681 -16.46 0.03 17.18
C LYS A 681 -15.41 -0.15 16.09
N TRP A 682 -15.31 -1.34 15.51
CA TRP A 682 -14.57 -1.55 14.28
C TRP A 682 -15.33 -0.85 13.15
N VAL A 683 -16.58 -1.21 12.87
CA VAL A 683 -17.32 -0.68 11.71
C VAL A 683 -17.51 0.84 11.74
N ASP A 684 -17.68 1.49 12.88
CA ASP A 684 -17.80 2.95 13.03
C ASP A 684 -16.43 3.64 12.89
N LYS A 685 -15.39 3.12 13.57
CA LYS A 685 -14.02 3.64 13.43
C LYS A 685 -13.61 3.57 11.97
N PHE A 686 -13.89 2.43 11.37
CA PHE A 686 -13.57 2.06 10.00
C PHE A 686 -14.73 2.34 9.04
N GLN A 687 -15.68 3.20 9.41
CA GLN A 687 -16.89 3.45 8.60
C GLN A 687 -16.49 3.92 7.22
N ASP A 688 -15.53 4.84 7.17
CA ASP A 688 -15.10 5.42 5.93
C ASP A 688 -14.03 4.56 5.22
N ILE A 689 -13.75 3.34 5.72
CA ILE A 689 -13.19 2.22 4.93
C ILE A 689 -14.30 1.38 4.37
N LEU A 690 -15.27 1.05 5.21
CA LEU A 690 -16.22 -0.03 5.00
C LEU A 690 -17.41 0.44 4.22
N ALA A 691 -17.57 1.75 4.14
CA ALA A 691 -18.30 2.44 3.13
C ALA A 691 -17.37 2.93 2.01
N ALA A 692 -16.12 2.48 1.87
CA ALA A 692 -15.71 2.02 0.55
C ALA A 692 -15.02 0.68 0.56
N LEU A 693 -15.71 -0.20 1.28
CA LEU A 693 -15.84 -1.61 1.03
C LEU A 693 -17.31 -2.05 1.10
N SER A 694 -18.33 -1.16 1.10
CA SER A 694 -19.76 -1.42 0.71
C SER A 694 -20.62 -0.17 0.48
N MET A 695 -21.52 -0.18 -0.52
CA MET A 695 -22.32 0.99 -0.94
C MET A 695 -23.57 1.20 -0.16
N TYR A 696 -24.23 0.08 0.05
CA TYR A 696 -25.18 0.00 1.09
C TYR A 696 -24.39 -0.02 2.39
N PRO A 697 -25.02 0.38 3.50
CA PRO A 697 -24.52 0.04 4.81
C PRO A 697 -23.99 -1.40 4.85
N VAL A 698 -22.93 -1.61 5.62
CA VAL A 698 -22.52 -2.96 6.03
C VAL A 698 -23.75 -3.68 6.60
N ILE A 699 -23.99 -4.92 6.18
CA ILE A 699 -25.01 -5.74 6.83
C ILE A 699 -24.39 -6.34 8.08
N ASP A 700 -25.00 -6.03 9.21
CA ASP A 700 -24.88 -6.82 10.43
C ASP A 700 -25.56 -8.18 10.23
N PHE A 701 -24.75 -9.21 9.99
CA PHE A 701 -25.19 -10.59 9.78
C PHE A 701 -25.56 -11.30 11.07
N ASP A 702 -25.26 -10.73 12.24
CA ASP A 702 -25.67 -11.28 13.52
C ASP A 702 -27.09 -10.82 13.87
N ALA A 703 -27.46 -9.58 13.51
CA ALA A 703 -28.80 -9.03 13.66
C ALA A 703 -29.77 -9.34 12.52
N ASP A 704 -29.30 -9.52 11.28
CA ASP A 704 -30.17 -9.62 10.09
C ASP A 704 -31.09 -10.85 10.09
N ASP A 705 -32.39 -10.60 10.01
CA ASP A 705 -33.46 -11.59 10.12
C ASP A 705 -34.16 -11.89 8.79
N LYS A 706 -33.61 -11.35 7.72
CA LYS A 706 -34.12 -11.50 6.36
C LYS A 706 -33.42 -12.67 5.70
N VAL A 707 -34.16 -13.40 4.88
CA VAL A 707 -33.57 -14.28 3.89
C VAL A 707 -33.30 -13.40 2.67
N ARG A 708 -32.04 -13.27 2.31
CA ARG A 708 -31.61 -12.43 1.20
C ARG A 708 -31.07 -13.33 0.07
N CYS A 709 -31.23 -12.95 -1.20
CA CYS A 709 -31.06 -13.84 -2.36
C CYS A 709 -30.41 -13.23 -3.60
N PHE A 710 -29.51 -14.01 -4.20
CA PHE A 710 -28.24 -13.50 -4.71
C PHE A 710 -27.63 -14.43 -5.80
N PRO A 711 -27.25 -13.97 -7.00
CA PRO A 711 -26.58 -14.77 -8.05
C PRO A 711 -25.18 -15.32 -7.72
N SER A 712 -24.67 -15.21 -6.49
CA SER A 712 -23.37 -15.76 -6.01
C SER A 712 -23.23 -15.54 -4.48
N VAL A 713 -22.12 -15.95 -3.85
CA VAL A 713 -21.59 -15.49 -2.53
C VAL A 713 -20.08 -15.78 -2.47
N HIS A 714 -19.29 -14.98 -1.75
CA HIS A 714 -17.99 -15.39 -1.20
C HIS A 714 -18.11 -15.50 0.33
N VAL A 715 -17.74 -16.62 0.95
CA VAL A 715 -17.61 -16.76 2.41
C VAL A 715 -16.14 -16.93 2.75
N GLY A 716 -15.68 -16.24 3.79
CA GLY A 716 -14.27 -16.16 4.12
C GLY A 716 -13.62 -14.96 3.47
N THR A 717 -12.36 -14.71 3.85
CA THR A 717 -11.55 -13.67 3.23
C THR A 717 -10.16 -14.19 2.91
N GLU A 718 -9.74 -13.96 1.67
CA GLU A 718 -8.51 -14.49 1.11
C GLU A 718 -7.28 -13.79 1.73
N SER A 719 -6.24 -14.53 2.12
CA SER A 719 -5.03 -13.99 2.76
C SER A 719 -3.78 -14.77 2.35
N HIS A 720 -2.65 -14.07 2.17
CA HIS A 720 -1.46 -14.62 1.53
C HIS A 720 -0.21 -14.58 2.40
N LYS A 721 0.06 -13.47 3.11
CA LYS A 721 1.14 -13.40 4.12
C LYS A 721 0.91 -12.22 5.07
N GLU A 722 1.79 -12.06 6.05
CA GLU A 722 1.70 -10.95 7.00
C GLU A 722 1.96 -9.62 6.31
N MET A 723 1.07 -8.64 6.48
CA MET A 723 1.22 -7.31 5.89
C MET A 723 1.60 -7.35 4.38
N GLY A 724 0.83 -8.11 3.60
CA GLY A 724 0.58 -7.84 2.18
C GLY A 724 0.64 -9.10 1.26
N ILE A 725 -0.12 -9.16 0.17
CA ILE A 725 -0.16 -10.27 -0.84
C ILE A 725 1.18 -10.84 -1.27
N ILE A 726 1.14 -12.12 -1.64
CA ILE A 726 1.97 -12.68 -2.72
C ILE A 726 1.27 -12.42 -4.08
N PRO A 727 1.62 -11.35 -4.83
CA PRO A 727 1.05 -10.96 -6.13
C PRO A 727 0.37 -12.05 -6.98
N ALA A 728 1.10 -13.13 -7.23
CA ALA A 728 0.76 -14.19 -8.17
C ALA A 728 -0.43 -15.05 -7.74
N LEU A 729 -0.85 -14.98 -6.48
CA LEU A 729 -2.01 -15.70 -5.95
C LEU A 729 -3.34 -15.02 -6.32
N SER A 730 -3.27 -13.95 -7.11
CA SER A 730 -4.39 -13.07 -7.34
C SER A 730 -4.99 -13.14 -8.75
N ARG A 731 -6.32 -13.29 -8.85
CA ARG A 731 -7.17 -13.35 -10.05
C ARG A 731 -6.98 -12.16 -11.03
N LYS A 732 -6.38 -11.03 -10.62
CA LYS A 732 -5.71 -10.01 -11.46
C LYS A 732 -4.48 -9.37 -10.79
N GLY A 733 -3.79 -10.09 -9.90
CA GLY A 733 -2.36 -9.86 -9.68
C GLY A 733 -1.87 -8.77 -8.74
N TYR A 734 -2.71 -8.25 -7.86
CA TYR A 734 -2.48 -6.96 -7.22
C TYR A 734 -1.25 -6.89 -6.29
N THR A 735 -0.71 -5.70 -5.93
CA THR A 735 0.42 -5.63 -4.94
C THR A 735 0.64 -4.35 -4.17
N MET A 736 1.74 -4.21 -3.41
CA MET A 736 1.70 -3.38 -2.25
C MET A 736 1.69 -1.91 -2.78
N THR A 737 2.66 -1.53 -3.59
CA THR A 737 2.30 -1.10 -4.95
C THR A 737 0.86 -0.54 -5.13
N ASP A 738 -0.21 -1.34 -5.28
CA ASP A 738 -1.65 -0.98 -5.17
C ASP A 738 -2.60 -1.14 -3.96
N PHE A 739 -2.18 -1.36 -2.72
CA PHE A 739 -3.14 -1.26 -1.60
C PHE A 739 -4.07 0.11 -1.44
N ARG A 740 -3.78 1.48 -1.56
CA ARG A 740 -3.64 2.65 -0.52
C ARG A 740 -4.32 4.04 -0.54
N SER A 741 -4.95 4.62 -1.50
CA SER A 741 -4.98 4.36 -2.86
C SER A 741 -6.47 4.31 -3.07
N PHE A 742 -6.93 3.10 -2.79
CA PHE A 742 -7.76 2.87 -1.63
C PHE A 742 -7.61 3.87 -0.43
N LEU A 743 -6.78 3.62 0.61
CA LEU A 743 -6.48 4.52 1.79
C LEU A 743 -6.12 6.01 1.49
N ARG A 744 -6.26 6.58 0.29
CA ARG A 744 -5.72 7.92 -0.01
C ARG A 744 -6.83 8.96 0.09
N SER A 745 -7.97 8.63 -0.51
CA SER A 745 -9.18 9.39 -0.79
C SER A 745 -9.74 10.43 0.30
N VAL A 746 -10.97 10.51 0.90
CA VAL A 746 -11.41 11.76 1.68
C VAL A 746 -10.51 12.26 2.78
N TYR A 747 -9.59 11.45 3.32
CA TYR A 747 -8.57 11.93 4.23
C TYR A 747 -7.88 13.12 3.57
N SER A 748 -7.80 13.12 2.23
CA SER A 748 -7.50 14.32 1.42
C SER A 748 -6.17 14.92 1.83
N LEU A 749 -5.33 14.10 2.44
CA LEU A 749 -3.97 14.40 2.81
C LEU A 749 -3.15 14.57 1.52
N LYS A 750 -1.88 14.92 1.71
CA LYS A 750 -1.18 15.66 0.67
C LYS A 750 0.31 15.29 0.55
N ARG A 751 0.78 14.02 0.76
CA ARG A 751 2.23 13.60 0.59
C ARG A 751 2.71 12.17 0.01
N GLU A 752 2.99 11.97 -1.30
CA GLU A 752 3.54 10.92 -2.26
C GLU A 752 4.95 11.10 -2.79
N TRP A 753 5.29 12.36 -3.05
CA TRP A 753 6.31 12.87 -3.93
C TRP A 753 6.99 14.14 -3.40
N ALA A 754 8.07 13.94 -2.69
CA ALA A 754 9.02 14.92 -2.22
C ALA A 754 10.34 14.16 -2.21
N THR A 755 11.10 14.33 -3.29
CA THR A 755 11.69 15.64 -3.53
C THR A 755 12.06 16.16 -2.15
N PRO A 756 13.03 15.52 -1.50
CA PRO A 756 13.84 16.17 -0.49
C PRO A 756 13.60 17.68 -0.32
N VAL A 757 13.50 18.16 0.91
CA VAL A 757 13.15 19.57 1.17
C VAL A 757 14.27 20.55 0.75
N ASN A 758 13.94 21.78 0.43
CA ASN A 758 14.95 22.77 0.09
C ASN A 758 15.59 23.36 1.38
N ARG A 759 16.93 23.34 1.53
CA ARG A 759 17.61 23.90 2.75
C ARG A 759 17.86 25.39 2.59
N THR A 760 18.10 25.86 1.36
CA THR A 760 18.29 27.29 1.07
C THR A 760 17.02 28.12 1.32
N SER A 761 15.84 27.49 1.28
CA SER A 761 14.55 28.07 1.61
C SER A 761 14.19 27.94 3.11
N GLY A 762 15.16 27.58 3.96
CA GLY A 762 14.98 27.37 5.41
C GLY A 762 14.07 26.21 5.81
N ASN A 763 13.52 25.45 4.86
CA ASN A 763 12.51 24.44 5.14
C ASN A 763 13.12 23.17 5.77
N ARG A 764 12.28 22.47 6.52
CA ARG A 764 12.67 21.37 7.41
C ARG A 764 11.76 20.16 7.13
N PRO A 765 12.26 18.98 6.68
CA PRO A 765 11.46 17.76 6.70
C PRO A 765 11.09 17.40 8.14
N ARG A 766 10.05 16.58 8.26
CA ARG A 766 9.24 16.48 9.47
C ARG A 766 9.21 15.05 10.03
N LEU A 767 9.63 14.90 11.29
CA LEU A 767 9.83 13.65 12.03
C LEU A 767 8.58 13.38 12.87
N LEU A 768 7.72 12.44 12.49
CA LEU A 768 6.61 12.01 13.35
C LEU A 768 7.10 11.01 14.39
N MET A 769 7.53 11.50 15.55
CA MET A 769 7.82 10.67 16.70
C MET A 769 6.53 10.17 17.34
N VAL A 770 6.00 9.04 16.88
CA VAL A 770 5.06 8.29 17.70
C VAL A 770 5.67 7.93 19.05
N LEU A 771 4.85 8.05 20.07
CA LEU A 771 5.17 7.77 21.45
C LEU A 771 4.26 6.68 21.98
N ARG A 772 4.74 5.94 22.99
CA ARG A 772 3.95 4.95 23.72
C ARG A 772 4.10 5.23 25.21
N ARG A 773 3.03 5.04 25.99
CA ARG A 773 2.92 5.58 27.36
C ARG A 773 3.16 4.58 28.51
N LYS A 774 3.27 3.26 28.23
CA LYS A 774 3.18 2.21 29.28
C LYS A 774 4.41 1.30 29.28
N SER A 775 4.24 0.03 28.88
CA SER A 775 5.34 -0.74 28.32
C SER A 775 5.72 -0.14 26.98
N ARG A 776 6.87 -0.58 26.46
CA ARG A 776 7.26 -0.35 25.08
C ARG A 776 7.45 1.12 24.69
N ALA A 777 8.00 1.93 25.59
CA ALA A 777 8.20 3.36 25.44
C ALA A 777 9.68 3.76 25.28
N PHE A 778 9.91 4.95 24.73
CA PHE A 778 11.14 5.71 24.94
C PHE A 778 11.24 6.08 26.43
N ALA A 779 12.22 5.54 27.16
CA ALA A 779 12.50 5.98 28.52
C ALA A 779 13.32 7.28 28.56
N ASN A 780 13.94 7.67 27.44
CA ASN A 780 14.66 8.94 27.24
C ASN A 780 14.17 9.69 25.99
N GLU A 781 12.84 9.79 25.86
CA GLU A 781 12.13 10.52 24.80
C GLU A 781 12.65 11.95 24.58
N VAL A 782 12.97 12.68 25.65
CA VAL A 782 13.42 14.08 25.56
C VAL A 782 14.77 14.18 24.85
N GLU A 783 15.72 13.30 25.17
CA GLU A 783 17.03 13.30 24.56
C GLU A 783 16.95 12.90 23.08
N ALA A 784 15.99 12.03 22.74
CA ALA A 784 15.61 11.69 21.38
C ALA A 784 15.00 12.90 20.63
N VAL A 785 14.00 13.59 21.17
CA VAL A 785 13.41 14.78 20.54
C VAL A 785 14.45 15.91 20.37
N ALA A 786 15.30 16.13 21.38
CA ALA A 786 16.35 17.14 21.36
C ALA A 786 17.39 16.84 20.28
N THR A 787 18.02 15.66 20.35
CA THR A 787 19.04 15.25 19.38
C THR A 787 18.48 15.25 17.94
N ALA A 788 17.18 15.00 17.77
CA ALA A 788 16.52 15.13 16.47
C ALA A 788 16.53 16.56 15.96
N THR A 789 16.12 17.47 16.81
CA THR A 789 16.03 18.91 16.54
C THR A 789 17.42 19.52 16.32
N ASP A 790 18.44 19.10 17.07
CA ASP A 790 19.85 19.49 16.95
C ASP A 790 20.37 19.23 15.54
N ILE A 791 20.26 17.98 15.12
CA ILE A 791 20.73 17.50 13.84
C ILE A 791 19.92 18.19 12.72
N GLY A 792 18.61 18.36 12.91
CA GLY A 792 17.94 19.53 12.35
C GLY A 792 16.42 19.49 12.31
N PHE A 793 15.74 18.57 12.98
CA PHE A 793 14.33 18.27 12.71
C PHE A 793 13.34 19.42 12.86
N GLU A 794 12.22 19.28 12.16
CA GLU A 794 10.95 19.65 12.75
C GLU A 794 10.36 18.37 13.34
N VAL A 795 10.36 18.26 14.67
CA VAL A 795 9.82 17.09 15.37
C VAL A 795 8.33 17.29 15.60
N VAL A 796 7.55 16.30 15.19
CA VAL A 796 6.10 16.21 15.36
C VAL A 796 5.85 15.01 16.29
N LEU A 797 5.11 15.17 17.38
CA LEU A 797 4.90 14.07 18.34
C LEU A 797 3.56 13.37 18.06
N GLY A 798 3.64 12.12 17.64
CA GLY A 798 2.50 11.24 17.39
C GLY A 798 2.11 10.46 18.63
N ALA A 799 1.82 11.15 19.72
CA ALA A 799 1.37 10.47 20.93
C ALA A 799 0.03 9.73 20.69
N PRO A 800 -0.31 8.68 21.46
CA PRO A 800 -1.49 7.85 21.18
C PRO A 800 -2.81 8.64 21.17
N GLU A 801 -2.85 9.73 21.92
CA GLU A 801 -3.99 10.64 21.99
C GLU A 801 -4.27 11.31 20.63
N ALA A 802 -3.22 11.56 19.83
CA ALA A 802 -3.33 12.14 18.49
C ALA A 802 -3.85 11.15 17.44
N MET A 803 -3.85 9.84 17.70
CA MET A 803 -4.27 8.77 16.78
C MET A 803 -5.77 8.43 16.84
N SER A 804 -6.52 9.17 17.64
CA SER A 804 -7.95 8.94 17.89
C SER A 804 -8.81 9.44 16.74
N ASP A 805 -8.61 10.69 16.35
CA ASP A 805 -9.07 11.26 15.08
C ASP A 805 -8.15 10.74 13.98
N MET A 806 -8.60 9.69 13.30
CA MET A 806 -7.74 9.05 12.32
C MET A 806 -7.56 9.92 11.06
N ALA A 807 -8.46 10.87 10.75
CA ALA A 807 -8.31 11.81 9.62
C ALA A 807 -7.30 12.91 9.83
N ARG A 808 -7.19 13.34 11.07
CA ARG A 808 -6.16 14.29 11.45
C ARG A 808 -4.84 13.60 11.74
N PHE A 809 -4.86 12.41 12.34
CA PHE A 809 -3.62 11.66 12.52
C PHE A 809 -3.03 11.29 11.19
N ALA A 810 -3.89 10.89 10.26
CA ALA A 810 -3.58 10.81 8.86
C ALA A 810 -2.79 12.02 8.40
N GLU A 811 -3.33 13.23 8.52
CA GLU A 811 -2.64 14.42 7.98
C GLU A 811 -1.32 14.70 8.71
N VAL A 812 -1.23 14.32 9.98
CA VAL A 812 -0.02 14.42 10.80
C VAL A 812 1.08 13.46 10.35
N VAL A 813 0.83 12.15 10.26
CA VAL A 813 1.83 11.22 9.66
C VAL A 813 2.15 11.68 8.26
N ASN A 814 1.10 12.08 7.54
CA ASN A 814 1.19 12.37 6.13
C ASN A 814 2.12 13.50 5.82
N SER A 815 1.92 14.58 6.56
CA SER A 815 2.75 15.75 6.47
C SER A 815 4.20 15.47 6.89
N CYS A 816 4.54 14.30 7.43
CA CYS A 816 5.88 13.93 7.88
C CYS A 816 6.67 13.11 6.86
N ASP A 817 7.70 13.73 6.25
CA ASP A 817 8.76 13.05 5.45
C ASP A 817 9.42 11.87 6.17
N VAL A 818 9.09 11.70 7.46
CA VAL A 818 9.77 10.80 8.33
C VAL A 818 8.87 10.29 9.53
N MET A 819 8.16 9.12 9.54
CA MET A 819 7.51 8.47 10.74
C MET A 819 8.26 7.37 11.54
N VAL A 820 8.42 7.51 12.88
CA VAL A 820 9.21 6.65 13.79
C VAL A 820 8.62 5.23 14.06
N GLY A 821 9.28 4.21 14.69
CA GLY A 821 9.46 2.77 14.22
C GLY A 821 9.33 1.33 14.96
N VAL A 822 8.76 0.95 16.11
CA VAL A 822 8.78 -0.49 16.64
C VAL A 822 7.83 -1.67 16.07
N HIS A 823 6.85 -2.33 16.76
CA HIS A 823 5.68 -3.20 16.34
C HIS A 823 4.58 -3.31 17.46
N GLY A 824 3.39 -2.72 17.39
CA GLY A 824 2.45 -2.65 18.55
C GLY A 824 2.47 -1.42 19.52
N ALA A 825 2.85 -0.23 19.06
CA ALA A 825 2.39 1.11 19.49
C ALA A 825 1.38 1.68 18.48
N GLY A 826 0.83 0.82 17.62
CA GLY A 826 -0.06 1.16 16.52
C GLY A 826 0.69 1.84 15.40
N LEU A 827 1.57 1.12 14.68
CA LEU A 827 2.26 1.71 13.53
C LEU A 827 2.44 0.92 12.23
N THR A 828 1.56 0.04 11.77
CA THR A 828 0.10 0.23 11.77
C THR A 828 -0.42 1.65 11.41
N ASN A 829 0.46 2.64 11.29
CA ASN A 829 0.28 4.02 10.89
C ASN A 829 1.42 4.39 9.91
N LEU A 830 2.32 3.45 9.57
CA LEU A 830 3.10 3.44 8.33
C LEU A 830 2.28 3.52 7.04
N VAL A 831 0.99 3.74 7.21
CA VAL A 831 -0.09 3.45 6.30
C VAL A 831 -0.70 4.73 5.78
N PHE A 832 -0.51 5.88 6.45
CA PHE A 832 -0.69 7.25 5.86
C PHE A 832 0.36 7.97 4.75
N LEU A 833 2.67 7.82 4.30
CA LEU A 833 4.04 7.62 5.02
C LEU A 833 5.09 8.03 4.04
N PRO A 834 5.00 9.31 3.70
CA PRO A 834 5.04 9.80 2.35
C PRO A 834 6.33 9.31 1.68
N ARG A 835 6.29 8.22 0.87
CA ARG A 835 7.39 7.22 0.90
C ARG A 835 8.66 7.83 0.43
N ASN A 836 9.76 7.11 0.54
CA ASN A 836 11.06 7.72 0.68
C ASN A 836 11.20 8.49 2.00
N ALA A 837 10.09 8.96 2.60
CA ALA A 837 9.70 8.45 3.92
C ALA A 837 9.41 6.94 3.95
N THR A 838 9.38 6.37 5.14
CA THR A 838 9.96 5.05 5.42
C THR A 838 9.63 4.76 6.87
N LEU A 839 9.96 3.60 7.38
CA LEU A 839 9.94 3.35 8.82
C LEU A 839 11.08 2.40 9.14
N VAL A 840 11.42 2.26 10.40
CA VAL A 840 12.56 1.45 10.85
C VAL A 840 12.16 0.55 11.98
N GLN A 841 12.70 -0.66 12.14
CA GLN A 841 12.57 -1.62 13.25
C GLN A 841 13.93 -2.07 13.86
N VAL A 842 14.06 -3.22 14.61
CA VAL A 842 14.88 -3.49 15.89
C VAL A 842 14.25 -4.56 16.81
N VAL A 843 14.60 -5.41 17.87
CA VAL A 843 13.59 -6.34 18.67
C VAL A 843 13.35 -6.27 20.26
N PRO A 844 12.30 -5.82 21.03
CA PRO A 844 12.43 -5.45 22.46
C PRO A 844 12.94 -6.62 23.27
N TRP A 845 14.17 -6.46 23.76
CA TRP A 845 15.19 -7.47 24.06
C TRP A 845 14.83 -8.94 23.82
N GLY A 846 15.70 -9.64 23.11
CA GLY A 846 15.77 -11.08 23.01
C GLY A 846 15.14 -11.66 21.74
N ASP A 847 15.94 -11.78 20.69
CA ASP A 847 15.72 -12.56 19.45
C ASP A 847 14.28 -12.58 18.89
N MET A 848 13.95 -11.72 17.94
CA MET A 848 12.74 -11.85 17.11
C MET A 848 12.85 -11.05 15.82
N SER A 849 14.08 -10.87 15.31
CA SER A 849 14.39 -10.05 14.14
C SER A 849 13.50 -10.53 13.02
N TRP A 850 13.59 -11.84 12.71
CA TRP A 850 12.72 -12.54 11.76
C TRP A 850 11.23 -12.21 11.88
N GLY A 851 10.61 -12.37 13.05
CA GLY A 851 9.14 -12.35 13.16
C GLY A 851 8.57 -10.94 13.08
N ALA A 852 9.32 -9.97 13.58
CA ALA A 852 8.84 -8.62 13.57
C ALA A 852 9.32 -7.86 12.32
N ASN A 853 10.38 -8.34 11.66
CA ASN A 853 10.73 -8.08 10.26
C ASN A 853 9.58 -8.61 9.38
N ALA A 854 9.22 -9.89 9.47
CA ALA A 854 8.08 -10.51 8.78
C ALA A 854 6.78 -9.69 8.87
N ALA A 855 6.48 -9.14 10.05
CA ALA A 855 5.29 -8.30 10.28
C ALA A 855 5.30 -6.94 9.55
N PHE A 856 6.45 -6.46 9.08
CA PHE A 856 6.60 -5.02 8.87
C PHE A 856 7.69 -4.55 7.89
N GLY A 857 8.75 -5.30 7.60
CA GLY A 857 9.93 -4.79 6.88
C GLY A 857 10.00 -4.98 5.37
N ALA A 858 9.52 -6.10 4.84
CA ALA A 858 9.22 -6.41 3.45
C ALA A 858 7.74 -6.66 3.26
N PRO A 859 6.93 -6.47 4.31
CA PRO A 859 5.80 -5.60 4.23
C PRO A 859 6.23 -4.19 3.83
N SER A 860 7.04 -3.45 4.60
CA SER A 860 7.53 -2.11 4.20
C SER A 860 8.18 -2.07 2.85
N ALA A 861 9.00 -3.05 2.57
CA ALA A 861 9.69 -3.25 1.33
C ALA A 861 8.93 -4.18 0.35
N ASP A 862 7.64 -4.41 0.60
CA ASP A 862 6.62 -4.64 -0.43
C ASP A 862 5.85 -3.33 -0.70
N MET A 863 5.60 -2.54 0.35
CA MET A 863 4.91 -1.24 0.45
C MET A 863 5.70 -0.08 -0.12
N GLY A 864 7.01 -0.17 -0.22
CA GLY A 864 7.93 0.89 -0.61
C GLY A 864 8.13 1.92 0.45
N LEU A 865 7.72 1.61 1.65
CA LEU A 865 8.57 2.08 2.69
C LEU A 865 9.87 1.36 2.41
N ARG A 866 10.83 2.18 1.99
CA ARG A 866 12.15 1.89 2.46
C ARG A 866 11.98 1.53 3.95
N TYR A 867 12.49 0.38 4.32
CA TYR A 867 12.46 -0.11 5.67
C TYR A 867 13.86 -0.03 6.20
N VAL A 868 14.00 0.44 7.43
CA VAL A 868 15.22 0.15 8.17
C VAL A 868 14.98 -0.79 9.33
N GLN A 869 16.07 -1.31 9.82
CA GLN A 869 16.20 -2.00 11.06
C GLN A 869 17.51 -1.38 11.63
N TYR A 870 17.40 -0.62 12.74
CA TYR A 870 18.47 -0.54 13.84
C TYR A 870 18.23 -2.04 14.30
N GLU A 871 19.21 -2.78 14.85
CA GLU A 871 18.87 -3.48 16.09
C GLU A 871 19.96 -3.44 17.25
N PRO A 872 19.68 -3.67 18.57
CA PRO A 872 20.52 -3.36 19.77
C PRO A 872 21.19 -4.42 20.74
N THR A 873 21.00 -4.41 22.10
CA THR A 873 21.80 -4.99 23.26
C THR A 873 20.99 -5.10 24.58
N ALA A 874 21.64 -5.70 25.58
CA ALA A 874 21.30 -5.85 26.98
C ALA A 874 21.09 -4.55 27.79
N ASP A 875 21.57 -3.38 27.35
CA ASP A 875 21.74 -2.20 28.20
C ASP A 875 20.80 -1.01 27.92
N GLU A 876 20.01 -0.99 26.86
CA GLU A 876 18.89 -0.04 26.71
C GLU A 876 17.60 -0.66 27.23
N THR A 877 17.51 -1.99 27.15
CA THR A 877 16.37 -2.68 27.70
C THR A 877 16.29 -2.46 29.20
N THR A 878 15.14 -1.95 29.66
CA THR A 878 14.92 -1.78 31.10
C THR A 878 14.86 -3.13 31.83
N LEU A 879 14.85 -4.27 31.11
CA LEU A 879 15.09 -5.59 31.69
C LEU A 879 16.41 -5.64 32.48
N LYS A 880 17.41 -4.79 32.18
CA LYS A 880 18.68 -4.73 32.94
C LYS A 880 18.53 -4.29 34.39
N TYR A 881 17.42 -3.62 34.69
CA TYR A 881 17.07 -3.19 36.04
C TYR A 881 16.16 -4.22 36.75
N ILE A 882 15.80 -5.32 36.07
CA ILE A 882 14.85 -6.34 36.53
C ILE A 882 15.54 -7.71 36.67
N TYR A 883 16.45 -8.03 35.75
CA TYR A 883 17.18 -9.30 35.67
C TYR A 883 18.70 -9.05 35.71
N PRO A 884 19.49 -9.88 36.42
CA PRO A 884 20.95 -9.76 36.43
C PRO A 884 21.54 -10.20 35.07
N ARG A 885 22.76 -9.72 34.77
CA ARG A 885 23.43 -9.88 33.46
C ARG A 885 23.67 -11.33 33.01
N ASP A 886 23.72 -12.26 33.94
CA ASP A 886 23.89 -13.70 33.71
C ASP A 886 22.57 -14.46 33.50
N HIS A 887 21.43 -13.83 33.82
CA HIS A 887 20.10 -14.45 33.70
C HIS A 887 19.79 -14.84 32.25
N ALA A 888 19.04 -15.94 32.08
CA ALA A 888 18.68 -16.49 30.76
C ALA A 888 17.95 -15.49 29.83
N VAL A 889 17.31 -14.45 30.38
CA VAL A 889 16.87 -13.28 29.60
C VAL A 889 18.02 -12.78 28.72
N PHE A 890 19.19 -12.53 29.30
CA PHE A 890 20.38 -12.02 28.61
C PHE A 890 21.26 -13.09 27.94
N THR A 891 21.25 -14.32 28.45
CA THR A 891 22.27 -15.35 28.10
C THR A 891 21.74 -16.58 27.35
N ASP A 892 20.44 -16.88 27.42
CA ASP A 892 19.76 -17.91 26.61
C ASP A 892 18.33 -17.43 26.33
N ILE A 893 18.24 -16.36 25.52
CA ILE A 893 17.00 -15.78 25.00
C ILE A 893 16.06 -16.87 24.48
N ALA A 894 16.62 -17.85 23.76
CA ALA A 894 15.89 -18.95 23.18
C ALA A 894 15.20 -19.82 24.24
N SER A 895 15.69 -19.90 25.49
CA SER A 895 14.98 -20.55 26.60
C SER A 895 13.69 -19.83 26.99
N ILE A 896 13.63 -18.52 26.83
CA ILE A 896 12.42 -17.72 27.08
C ILE A 896 11.39 -17.95 25.97
N HIS A 897 11.85 -18.05 24.71
CA HIS A 897 10.99 -18.47 23.58
C HIS A 897 10.48 -19.91 23.71
N ARG A 898 11.31 -20.84 24.18
CA ARG A 898 10.92 -22.24 24.46
C ARG A 898 9.85 -22.36 25.57
N GLN A 899 9.58 -21.29 26.33
CA GLN A 899 8.46 -21.20 27.29
C GLN A 899 7.15 -20.67 26.63
N GLY A 900 7.15 -20.44 25.32
CA GLY A 900 5.98 -20.07 24.52
C GLY A 900 5.79 -18.57 24.34
N TYR A 901 4.94 -18.22 23.38
CA TYR A 901 4.70 -16.82 22.99
C TYR A 901 4.12 -15.97 24.13
N GLY A 902 3.39 -16.57 25.08
CA GLY A 902 2.90 -15.86 26.27
C GLY A 902 4.04 -15.34 27.18
N MET A 903 5.13 -16.09 27.32
CA MET A 903 6.29 -15.69 28.13
C MET A 903 7.18 -14.69 27.38
N THR A 904 7.36 -14.91 26.08
CA THR A 904 7.91 -13.94 25.12
C THR A 904 7.14 -12.61 25.19
N TRP A 905 5.81 -12.67 25.28
CA TRP A 905 4.97 -11.48 25.40
C TRP A 905 5.04 -10.85 26.79
N ALA A 906 5.08 -11.64 27.86
CA ALA A 906 5.18 -11.13 29.22
C ALA A 906 6.49 -10.37 29.46
N ILE A 907 7.65 -11.00 29.20
CA ILE A 907 8.96 -10.37 29.41
C ILE A 907 9.27 -9.41 28.26
N PHE A 908 9.34 -9.93 27.04
CA PHE A 908 9.95 -9.19 25.95
C PHE A 908 9.00 -8.16 25.34
N LEU A 909 7.72 -8.48 25.12
CA LEU A 909 6.76 -7.46 24.68
C LEU A 909 6.33 -6.50 25.80
N ASN A 910 5.97 -6.97 27.00
CA ASN A 910 5.34 -6.10 28.01
C ASN A 910 6.22 -5.72 29.20
N GLY A 911 7.28 -6.48 29.48
CA GLY A 911 8.14 -6.29 30.65
C GLY A 911 9.19 -5.18 30.51
N GLN A 912 9.28 -4.52 29.35
CA GLN A 912 10.29 -3.50 29.11
C GLN A 912 9.78 -2.21 28.50
N ASN A 913 10.39 -1.12 28.95
CA ASN A 913 10.63 0.09 28.20
C ASN A 913 12.09 0.09 27.75
N ILE A 914 12.46 1.10 26.98
CA ILE A 914 13.77 1.14 26.35
C ILE A 914 14.37 2.52 26.56
N THR A 915 15.51 2.54 27.25
CA THR A 915 16.33 3.72 27.51
C THR A 915 17.42 3.76 26.46
N LEU A 916 17.13 4.33 25.29
CA LEU A 916 18.04 4.39 24.15
C LEU A 916 19.47 4.77 24.52
N ASP A 917 20.48 4.19 23.88
CA ASP A 917 21.73 4.89 23.78
C ASP A 917 21.50 6.06 22.82
N ILE A 918 21.96 7.25 23.18
CA ILE A 918 21.50 8.53 22.62
C ILE A 918 22.57 9.26 21.83
N ASP A 919 23.81 8.92 22.10
CA ASP A 919 24.81 8.71 21.09
C ASP A 919 24.29 7.88 19.93
N ARG A 920 23.30 7.02 20.23
CA ARG A 920 22.80 5.98 19.35
C ARG A 920 21.35 6.16 18.90
N TYR A 921 20.62 7.11 19.50
CA TYR A 921 20.26 8.37 18.85
C TYR A 921 21.57 9.04 18.36
N ARG A 922 21.89 10.32 18.15
CA ARG A 922 23.26 10.74 17.65
C ARG A 922 24.30 9.85 16.79
N GLY A 923 24.13 8.63 16.14
CA GLY A 923 24.78 7.94 14.92
C GLY A 923 24.12 7.38 13.56
N VAL A 924 22.82 7.07 13.26
CA VAL A 924 22.03 7.13 11.96
C VAL A 924 20.64 8.04 11.76
N LEU A 925 20.28 9.12 12.56
CA LEU A 925 19.52 10.45 12.42
C LEU A 925 20.35 11.27 11.53
N GLN A 926 21.50 11.79 11.97
CA GLN A 926 22.50 12.23 11.09
C GLN A 926 22.94 11.05 10.14
N GLN A 927 22.11 9.95 10.04
CA GLN A 927 21.56 9.25 8.85
C GLN A 927 19.97 9.29 8.31
N ILE A 928 19.07 10.38 8.35
CA ILE A 928 18.23 11.42 7.48
C ILE A 928 18.66 12.98 6.93
N TYR A 929 19.82 13.36 6.21
CA TYR A 929 20.71 14.58 5.79
C TYR A 929 21.41 14.18 4.49
N HIS A 930 21.40 12.94 4.03
CA HIS A 930 21.76 12.58 2.65
C HIS A 930 20.64 12.07 1.70
N ASP A 931 19.40 11.79 2.13
CA ASP A 931 18.29 11.69 1.14
C ASP A 931 16.86 12.15 1.62
N SER A 932 16.46 13.45 1.55
CA SER A 932 15.21 14.24 1.93
C SER A 932 15.38 15.79 2.27
N VAL A 933 16.51 16.47 2.03
CA VAL A 933 16.75 17.97 2.00
C VAL A 933 17.85 18.29 0.93
N MET A 934 18.48 19.49 0.85
CA MET A 934 19.49 19.91 -0.19
C MET A 934 20.84 19.16 -0.21
N ALA A 935 21.34 18.64 -1.34
CA ALA A 935 22.79 18.73 -1.57
C ALA A 935 23.11 20.19 -1.93
N ASN A 936 24.22 20.75 -1.46
CA ASN A 936 24.52 22.15 -1.76
C ASN A 936 25.38 22.20 -3.03
N PRO A 937 24.90 22.77 -4.16
CA PRO A 937 25.61 22.72 -5.45
C PRO A 937 26.79 23.70 -5.55
N SER A 938 27.36 24.11 -4.41
CA SER A 938 28.37 25.18 -4.29
C SER A 938 29.67 24.68 -3.65
N PHE A 939 30.14 23.51 -4.07
CA PHE A 939 31.52 23.05 -3.93
C PHE A 939 31.90 22.26 -5.19
N ASN A 940 32.34 22.99 -6.22
CA ASN A 940 33.03 22.54 -7.42
C ASN A 940 33.80 23.74 -7.99
#